data_AF-A0A4W5QSX6-F1
#
_entry.id   AF-A0A4W5QSX6-F1
#
_cell.length_a   1.000
_cell.length_b   1.000
_cell.length_c   1.000
_cell.angle_alpha   90.00
_cell.angle_beta   90.00
_cell.angle_gamma   90.00
#
_symmetry.space_group_name_H-M   'P 1'
#
loop_
_entity.id
_entity.type
_entity.pdbx_description
1 polymer ?
#
loop_
_entity_poly.entity_id
_entity_poly.type
_entity_poly.pdbx_seq_one_letter_code
_entity_poly.pdbx_strand_id
1 'polypeptide(L)'
;FGPTGMMDSTEIALCLSNDITMSDESLSEGLSLLCSNSLGQFLEGWLMETLQVRLTTAIAPEFWAGMKQPENELEEKDRARILLMAFRTLLDRLQPFLGGLERLGTWQDEGRGGLCGPGARGLRERAFSVIRAILLFSPSAVLQERILEFYSRTFSVHMSQEGEAGEAEEGGGGTEGGVCQGCTVPTQRCWCQQALQQLQELSQVLSRLQLLERVSSEAVTSILHKLIEQRMEQHCRGEYESSFLFDFQEWLELVLGWLSRVFASDVGGVSGLANAVLQRWRCHMHQFFCRIYVNMRIEELFSIIRDFPESKPAIDDLKFCLERTNQRQQLLTSLKTAFDTRLLHPGVHTSDIITVYISAIKALRELDPSMVILQVACQPIRKYLRTREDTVRQIVASLTGDAEGCSDLANELSRADPVTLETQDSEDEGSDPEEWTPDPKDAVTGSKRRSSDIITLLVSIYGSKEIFIDEYRTVLADRLLHQFNYNTAREIRNVELLKLRFGESHMHYCEVMLKDVADSRRINTNIREEESRLAEEEQPPLALSAMILSSEFWPTLKEEKMELPPLASQAMEAYTHRYEKLKAMRTLSWKPHLGSVTLDVELEDRTLTNLTVSPIHAAIILHFQDKSSWTLEELSGVLGVPQEMVRRKLALWQQQGVLKEEAGGRYSVLETGSSRERPERGVMLIDSDEEGDSNTTTQSEQREEKLQLFWAYIQAMLTNLETMTLERIHSMLRMFVATGPIVTEMDVNELQAFLQRKVRDHQLIVSAGVYRLPKSTN
;
A
#
# COMPACT_ATOMS: atom_id res chain seq x y z
N PHE A 1 -2.85 89.96 -21.77
CA PHE A 1 -1.74 90.86 -21.41
C PHE A 1 -0.49 90.02 -21.20
N GLY A 2 0.59 90.27 -21.97
CA GLY A 2 1.98 89.88 -21.66
C GLY A 2 2.41 88.40 -21.85
N PRO A 3 3.56 88.13 -22.50
CA PRO A 3 4.11 86.78 -22.67
C PRO A 3 5.06 86.43 -21.51
N THR A 4 4.55 86.19 -20.30
CA THR A 4 5.34 85.67 -19.16
C THR A 4 4.49 84.87 -18.17
N GLY A 5 3.45 84.19 -18.65
CA GLY A 5 2.57 83.36 -17.82
C GLY A 5 2.23 82.05 -18.52
N MET A 6 3.23 81.20 -18.76
CA MET A 6 2.91 79.77 -18.90
C MET A 6 2.55 79.31 -17.50
N MET A 7 1.25 79.25 -17.20
CA MET A 7 0.76 78.41 -16.12
C MET A 7 1.37 77.03 -16.32
N ASP A 8 1.99 76.50 -15.28
CA ASP A 8 2.62 75.19 -15.33
C ASP A 8 1.55 74.17 -15.77
N SER A 9 1.91 73.15 -16.55
CA SER A 9 0.99 72.06 -16.92
C SER A 9 0.28 71.45 -15.69
N THR A 10 0.95 71.56 -14.54
CA THR A 10 0.47 71.29 -13.20
C THR A 10 -0.67 72.22 -12.74
N GLU A 11 -0.60 73.53 -13.00
CA GLU A 11 -1.63 74.52 -12.61
C GLU A 11 -2.92 74.34 -13.39
N ILE A 12 -2.88 73.94 -14.67
CA ILE A 12 -4.10 73.68 -15.47
C ILE A 12 -4.74 72.34 -15.08
N ALA A 13 -3.95 71.31 -14.76
CA ALA A 13 -4.46 70.06 -14.18
C ALA A 13 -5.02 70.28 -12.75
N LEU A 14 -4.39 71.17 -11.97
CA LEU A 14 -4.89 71.64 -10.66
C LEU A 14 -6.18 72.47 -10.79
N CYS A 15 -6.36 73.27 -11.84
CA CYS A 15 -7.60 73.99 -12.12
C CYS A 15 -8.80 73.06 -12.35
N LEU A 16 -8.58 71.82 -12.82
CA LEU A 16 -9.63 70.79 -12.97
C LEU A 16 -9.79 69.91 -11.72
N SER A 17 -8.91 70.04 -10.71
CA SER A 17 -8.88 69.18 -9.53
C SER A 17 -8.89 70.00 -8.25
N ASN A 18 -10.11 70.21 -7.73
CA ASN A 18 -10.57 70.60 -6.38
C ASN A 18 -9.79 71.57 -5.46
N ASP A 19 -8.53 71.94 -5.70
CA ASP A 19 -7.72 72.77 -4.80
C ASP A 19 -7.67 74.25 -5.20
N ILE A 20 -8.40 74.63 -6.25
CA ILE A 20 -8.71 76.03 -6.55
C ILE A 20 -10.22 76.18 -6.56
N THR A 21 -10.73 77.10 -5.76
CA THR A 21 -12.14 77.53 -5.65
C THR A 21 -12.62 78.21 -6.95
N MET A 22 -12.60 77.49 -8.07
CA MET A 22 -13.33 77.86 -9.28
C MET A 22 -14.69 77.19 -9.16
N SER A 23 -15.77 77.98 -9.21
CA SER A 23 -17.13 77.44 -9.18
C SER A 23 -17.31 76.46 -10.34
N ASP A 24 -18.06 75.38 -10.13
CA ASP A 24 -18.37 74.40 -11.18
C ASP A 24 -18.98 75.08 -12.43
N GLU A 25 -19.63 76.23 -12.23
CA GLU A 25 -20.12 77.14 -13.26
C GLU A 25 -18.99 77.73 -14.13
N SER A 26 -17.89 78.22 -13.54
CA SER A 26 -16.77 78.80 -14.29
C SER A 26 -16.00 77.79 -15.14
N LEU A 27 -15.88 76.55 -14.67
CA LEU A 27 -15.30 75.45 -15.44
C LEU A 27 -16.24 74.99 -16.56
N SER A 28 -17.55 74.98 -16.31
CA SER A 28 -18.57 74.69 -17.31
C SER A 28 -18.62 75.77 -18.41
N GLU A 29 -18.44 77.04 -18.05
CA GLU A 29 -18.32 78.15 -19.01
C GLU A 29 -17.06 78.01 -19.87
N GLY A 30 -15.91 77.71 -19.26
CA GLY A 30 -14.65 77.44 -19.97
C GLY A 30 -14.76 76.23 -20.92
N LEU A 31 -15.44 75.17 -20.48
CA LEU A 31 -15.74 74.00 -21.30
C LEU A 31 -16.63 74.37 -22.50
N SER A 32 -17.67 75.17 -22.29
CA SER A 32 -18.55 75.63 -23.37
C SER A 32 -17.81 76.48 -24.41
N LEU A 33 -16.83 77.27 -23.98
CA LEU A 33 -15.95 78.04 -24.85
C LEU A 33 -14.99 77.14 -25.65
N LEU A 34 -14.40 76.11 -25.02
CA LEU A 34 -13.53 75.16 -25.70
C LEU A 34 -14.29 74.30 -26.72
N CYS A 35 -15.51 73.87 -26.36
CA CYS A 35 -16.36 73.10 -27.26
C CYS A 35 -16.87 73.92 -28.45
N SER A 36 -17.23 75.19 -28.25
CA SER A 36 -17.62 76.08 -29.36
C SER A 36 -16.49 76.35 -30.36
N ASN A 37 -15.23 76.17 -29.95
CA ASN A 37 -14.05 76.24 -30.82
C ASN A 37 -13.52 74.85 -31.28
N SER A 38 -14.29 73.77 -31.09
CA SER A 38 -13.90 72.39 -31.45
C SER A 38 -12.64 71.84 -30.77
N LEU A 39 -12.22 72.43 -29.64
CA LEU A 39 -11.04 72.01 -28.87
C LEU A 39 -11.37 71.01 -27.75
N GLY A 40 -12.65 70.82 -27.42
CA GLY A 40 -13.10 69.91 -26.37
C GLY A 40 -12.68 68.45 -26.57
N GLN A 41 -12.55 67.99 -27.82
CA GLN A 41 -12.15 66.61 -28.16
C GLN A 41 -10.69 66.28 -27.79
N PHE A 42 -9.83 67.29 -27.58
CA PHE A 42 -8.42 67.07 -27.22
C PHE A 42 -8.19 67.02 -25.71
N LEU A 43 -9.19 67.37 -24.89
CA LEU A 43 -9.07 67.41 -23.43
C LEU A 43 -8.79 66.02 -22.84
N GLU A 44 -9.45 64.97 -23.36
CA GLU A 44 -9.20 63.59 -22.94
C GLU A 44 -7.75 63.19 -23.21
N GLY A 45 -7.29 63.38 -24.45
CA GLY A 45 -5.92 63.04 -24.86
C GLY A 45 -4.88 63.82 -24.06
N TRP A 46 -5.09 65.13 -23.90
CA TRP A 46 -4.20 66.00 -23.14
C TRP A 46 -4.09 65.58 -21.67
N LEU A 47 -5.21 65.29 -21.00
CA LEU A 47 -5.21 64.90 -19.59
C LEU A 47 -4.57 63.52 -19.38
N MET A 48 -4.83 62.58 -20.29
CA MET A 48 -4.20 61.24 -20.28
C MET A 48 -2.70 61.29 -20.57
N GLU A 49 -2.26 62.08 -21.55
CA GLU A 49 -0.84 62.29 -21.85
C GLU A 49 -0.13 63.01 -20.69
N THR A 50 -0.77 64.01 -20.09
CA THR A 50 -0.22 64.71 -18.91
C THR A 50 -0.07 63.76 -17.72
N LEU A 51 -1.07 62.92 -17.45
CA LEU A 51 -0.99 61.86 -16.44
C LEU A 51 0.18 60.92 -16.74
N GLN A 52 0.30 60.44 -17.98
CA GLN A 52 1.37 59.51 -18.39
C GLN A 52 2.77 60.13 -18.22
N VAL A 53 2.96 61.38 -18.66
CA VAL A 53 4.24 62.10 -18.56
C VAL A 53 4.61 62.31 -17.11
N ARG A 54 3.68 62.81 -16.27
CA ARG A 54 3.95 63.06 -14.85
C ARG A 54 4.18 61.77 -14.07
N LEU A 55 3.44 60.72 -14.41
CA LEU A 55 3.63 59.40 -13.81
C LEU A 55 5.02 58.84 -14.12
N THR A 56 5.49 58.99 -15.36
CA THR A 56 6.81 58.48 -15.78
C THR A 56 7.97 59.31 -15.23
N THR A 57 7.84 60.64 -15.21
CA THR A 57 8.95 61.57 -14.91
C THR A 57 9.12 61.89 -13.43
N ALA A 58 8.04 61.89 -12.64
CA ALA A 58 8.07 62.33 -11.24
C ALA A 58 7.47 61.30 -10.28
N ILE A 59 6.23 60.86 -10.50
CA ILE A 59 5.47 60.09 -9.50
C ILE A 59 6.02 58.68 -9.32
N ALA A 60 6.29 57.94 -10.41
CA ALA A 60 6.85 56.58 -10.31
C ALA A 60 8.29 56.59 -9.73
N PRO A 61 9.22 57.46 -10.17
CA PRO A 61 10.53 57.58 -9.54
C PRO A 61 10.47 57.94 -8.04
N GLU A 62 9.60 58.88 -7.64
CA GLU A 62 9.38 59.26 -6.22
C GLU A 62 8.90 58.05 -5.41
N PHE A 63 7.92 57.29 -5.93
CA PHE A 63 7.42 56.07 -5.31
C PHE A 63 8.51 55.02 -5.11
N TRP A 64 9.28 54.71 -6.16
CA TRP A 64 10.34 53.70 -6.06
C TRP A 64 11.54 54.15 -5.21
N ALA A 65 11.87 55.44 -5.21
CA ALA A 65 12.89 56.00 -4.33
C ALA A 65 12.47 55.92 -2.85
N GLY A 66 11.21 56.18 -2.55
CA GLY A 66 10.65 56.01 -1.20
C GLY A 66 10.75 54.58 -0.67
N MET A 67 10.69 53.58 -1.57
CA MET A 67 10.79 52.16 -1.23
C MET A 67 12.24 51.65 -1.13
N LYS A 68 13.19 52.28 -1.84
CA LYS A 68 14.62 51.93 -1.84
C LYS A 68 15.36 52.65 -0.71
N GLN A 69 15.25 52.12 0.51
CA GLN A 69 16.04 52.56 1.68
C GLN A 69 16.98 51.42 2.12
N PRO A 70 18.13 51.71 2.78
CA PRO A 70 19.08 50.67 3.18
C PRO A 70 18.41 49.64 4.11
N GLU A 71 18.37 48.39 3.65
CA GLU A 71 17.61 47.27 4.22
C GLU A 71 17.98 46.89 5.67
N ASN A 72 19.09 47.42 6.20
CA ASN A 72 19.75 46.88 7.40
C ASN A 72 19.63 47.75 8.67
N GLU A 73 18.98 48.91 8.65
CA GLU A 73 18.95 49.83 9.81
C GLU A 73 17.59 50.02 10.48
N LEU A 74 16.50 49.58 9.84
CA LEU A 74 15.13 49.86 10.30
C LEU A 74 14.51 48.64 10.99
N GLU A 75 13.64 48.87 11.98
CA GLU A 75 12.80 47.81 12.54
C GLU A 75 11.67 47.45 11.56
N GLU A 76 11.11 46.25 11.67
CA GLU A 76 10.01 45.76 10.83
C GLU A 76 8.80 46.71 10.80
N LYS A 77 8.50 47.31 11.96
CA LYS A 77 7.44 48.31 12.12
C LYS A 77 7.65 49.55 11.25
N ASP A 78 8.89 50.02 11.15
CA ASP A 78 9.23 51.20 10.36
C ASP A 78 9.15 50.91 8.87
N ARG A 79 9.57 49.71 8.45
CA ARG A 79 9.42 49.24 7.07
C ARG A 79 7.95 49.16 6.65
N ALA A 80 7.08 48.61 7.51
CA ALA A 80 5.63 48.56 7.28
C ALA A 80 5.03 49.98 7.13
N ARG A 81 5.49 50.93 7.95
CA ARG A 81 5.07 52.32 7.86
C ARG A 81 5.52 52.97 6.54
N ILE A 82 6.75 52.74 6.11
CA ILE A 82 7.28 53.28 4.83
C ILE A 82 6.46 52.74 3.65
N LEU A 83 6.16 51.44 3.64
CA LEU A 83 5.31 50.82 2.62
C LEU A 83 3.95 51.54 2.50
N LEU A 84 3.29 51.74 3.65
CA LEU A 84 2.00 52.45 3.68
C LEU A 84 2.12 53.92 3.23
N MET A 85 3.17 54.63 3.67
CA MET A 85 3.41 56.02 3.27
C MET A 85 3.68 56.15 1.77
N ALA A 86 4.42 55.22 1.17
CA ALA A 86 4.69 55.22 -0.26
C ALA A 86 3.39 55.10 -1.07
N PHE A 87 2.50 54.18 -0.69
CA PHE A 87 1.19 54.02 -1.35
C PHE A 87 0.24 55.19 -1.08
N ARG A 88 0.26 55.80 0.11
CA ARG A 88 -0.52 57.03 0.39
C ARG A 88 -0.05 58.19 -0.47
N THR A 89 1.26 58.43 -0.51
CA THR A 89 1.86 59.49 -1.34
C THR A 89 1.50 59.26 -2.81
N LEU A 90 1.58 58.02 -3.29
CA LEU A 90 1.16 57.67 -4.64
C LEU A 90 -0.32 58.02 -4.90
N LEU A 91 -1.23 57.68 -3.98
CA LEU A 91 -2.64 58.03 -4.08
C LEU A 91 -2.86 59.54 -4.08
N ASP A 92 -2.22 60.29 -3.17
CA ASP A 92 -2.35 61.74 -3.07
C ASP A 92 -1.85 62.45 -4.34
N ARG A 93 -0.77 61.95 -4.97
CA ARG A 93 -0.24 62.48 -6.25
C ARG A 93 -1.13 62.15 -7.44
N LEU A 94 -1.85 61.03 -7.42
CA LEU A 94 -2.73 60.58 -8.50
C LEU A 94 -4.16 61.13 -8.39
N GLN A 95 -4.64 61.42 -7.17
CA GLN A 95 -6.00 61.86 -6.90
C GLN A 95 -6.44 63.09 -7.72
N PRO A 96 -5.60 64.12 -7.93
CA PRO A 96 -5.99 65.27 -8.76
C PRO A 96 -6.30 64.88 -10.20
N PHE A 97 -5.47 64.03 -10.81
CA PHE A 97 -5.67 63.55 -12.18
C PHE A 97 -6.88 62.62 -12.30
N LEU A 98 -7.04 61.71 -11.32
CA LEU A 98 -8.18 60.78 -11.28
C LEU A 98 -9.50 61.53 -11.08
N GLY A 99 -9.54 62.53 -10.20
CA GLY A 99 -10.70 63.41 -10.01
C GLY A 99 -11.02 64.24 -11.25
N GLY A 100 -10.00 64.77 -11.94
CA GLY A 100 -10.17 65.48 -13.21
C GLY A 100 -10.74 64.60 -14.33
N LEU A 101 -10.26 63.36 -14.44
CA LEU A 101 -10.77 62.38 -15.42
C LEU A 101 -12.19 61.90 -15.10
N GLU A 102 -12.51 61.73 -13.81
CA GLU A 102 -13.86 61.38 -13.36
C GLU A 102 -14.86 62.50 -13.68
N ARG A 103 -14.51 63.76 -13.38
CA ARG A 103 -15.31 64.94 -13.74
C ARG A 103 -15.47 65.12 -15.25
N LEU A 104 -14.39 64.92 -16.02
CA LEU A 104 -14.48 64.95 -17.48
C LEU A 104 -15.42 63.86 -18.02
N GLY A 105 -15.35 62.68 -17.42
CA GLY A 105 -16.20 61.56 -17.78
C GLY A 105 -17.67 61.76 -17.43
N THR A 106 -17.98 62.36 -16.28
CA THR A 106 -19.38 62.71 -15.97
C THR A 106 -19.92 63.76 -16.93
N TRP A 107 -19.09 64.71 -17.38
CA TRP A 107 -19.50 65.66 -18.44
C TRP A 107 -19.71 64.99 -19.80
N GLN A 108 -18.96 63.93 -20.13
CA GLN A 108 -19.21 63.10 -21.31
C GLN A 108 -20.53 62.34 -21.18
N ASP A 109 -20.79 61.73 -20.03
CA ASP A 109 -22.03 60.98 -19.75
C ASP A 109 -23.27 61.88 -19.77
N GLU A 110 -23.13 63.14 -19.31
CA GLU A 110 -24.18 64.16 -19.32
C GLU A 110 -24.31 64.90 -20.67
N GLY A 111 -23.42 64.65 -21.64
CA GLY A 111 -23.41 65.32 -22.94
C GLY A 111 -23.14 66.83 -22.91
N ARG A 112 -22.48 67.33 -21.85
CA ARG A 112 -22.22 68.77 -21.67
C ARG A 112 -21.30 69.30 -22.77
N GLY A 113 -21.70 70.39 -23.40
CA GLY A 113 -20.90 71.05 -24.44
C GLY A 113 -20.66 70.21 -25.71
N GLY A 114 -21.43 69.14 -25.97
CA GLY A 114 -21.23 68.30 -27.15
C GLY A 114 -19.99 67.40 -27.08
N LEU A 115 -19.44 67.17 -25.88
CA LEU A 115 -18.41 66.17 -25.65
C LEU A 115 -18.95 64.77 -25.91
N CYS A 116 -18.16 63.96 -26.61
CA CYS A 116 -18.43 62.55 -26.84
C CYS A 116 -17.15 61.77 -26.50
N GLY A 117 -17.27 60.69 -25.74
CA GLY A 117 -16.13 59.92 -25.28
C GLY A 117 -16.53 58.66 -24.51
N PRO A 118 -15.56 57.96 -23.90
CA PRO A 118 -15.78 56.66 -23.27
C PRO A 118 -16.50 56.74 -21.90
N GLY A 119 -16.86 57.93 -21.42
CA GLY A 119 -17.58 58.15 -20.17
C GLY A 119 -16.69 58.02 -18.93
N ALA A 120 -17.24 58.28 -17.73
CA ALA A 120 -16.47 58.27 -16.49
C ALA A 120 -15.82 56.92 -16.19
N ARG A 121 -16.55 55.83 -16.47
CA ARG A 121 -16.03 54.48 -16.30
C ARG A 121 -14.89 54.17 -17.27
N GLY A 122 -15.05 54.50 -18.55
CA GLY A 122 -14.06 54.19 -19.57
C GLY A 122 -12.76 54.99 -19.41
N LEU A 123 -12.84 56.28 -19.06
CA LEU A 123 -11.66 57.09 -18.75
C LEU A 123 -10.91 56.56 -17.52
N ARG A 124 -11.66 56.18 -16.48
CA ARG A 124 -11.10 55.58 -15.26
C ARG A 124 -10.36 54.27 -15.56
N GLU A 125 -10.95 53.37 -16.34
CA GLU A 125 -10.34 52.11 -16.75
C GLU A 125 -9.05 52.32 -17.57
N ARG A 126 -9.04 53.31 -18.49
CA ARG A 126 -7.84 53.69 -19.27
C ARG A 126 -6.73 54.23 -18.37
N ALA A 127 -7.06 55.13 -17.44
CA ALA A 127 -6.11 55.71 -16.50
C ALA A 127 -5.45 54.64 -15.61
N PHE A 128 -6.23 53.74 -15.02
CA PHE A 128 -5.68 52.65 -14.22
C PHE A 128 -4.88 51.64 -15.04
N SER A 129 -5.22 51.44 -16.32
CA SER A 129 -4.40 50.61 -17.22
C SER A 129 -3.02 51.21 -17.46
N VAL A 130 -2.93 52.53 -17.67
CA VAL A 130 -1.65 53.27 -17.78
C VAL A 130 -0.87 53.21 -16.46
N ILE A 131 -1.55 53.43 -15.33
CA ILE A 131 -0.92 53.34 -14.00
C ILE A 131 -0.33 51.95 -13.75
N ARG A 132 -1.09 50.88 -14.03
CA ARG A 132 -0.61 49.50 -13.92
C ARG A 132 0.54 49.20 -14.88
N ALA A 133 0.49 49.69 -16.11
CA ALA A 133 1.55 49.46 -17.09
C ALA A 133 2.88 50.13 -16.68
N ILE A 134 2.83 51.33 -16.09
CA ILE A 134 4.05 52.06 -15.72
C ILE A 134 4.62 51.58 -14.38
N LEU A 135 3.76 51.25 -13.41
CA LEU A 135 4.20 50.80 -12.08
C LEU A 135 4.39 49.29 -11.98
N LEU A 136 3.51 48.47 -12.55
CA LEU A 136 3.42 47.03 -12.23
C LEU A 136 3.67 46.10 -13.43
N PHE A 137 4.18 46.61 -14.55
CA PHE A 137 4.62 45.76 -15.66
C PHE A 137 5.86 44.93 -15.27
N SER A 138 6.79 45.54 -14.53
CA SER A 138 7.93 44.86 -13.90
C SER A 138 8.09 45.35 -12.45
N PRO A 139 7.31 44.80 -11.49
CA PRO A 139 7.41 45.22 -10.10
C PRO A 139 8.83 44.99 -9.57
N SER A 140 9.34 45.94 -8.78
CA SER A 140 10.65 45.76 -8.14
C SER A 140 10.58 44.63 -7.10
N ALA A 141 11.62 43.78 -7.05
CA ALA A 141 11.73 42.72 -6.04
C ALA A 141 11.57 43.26 -4.60
N VAL A 142 12.05 44.49 -4.34
CA VAL A 142 11.91 45.19 -3.06
C VAL A 142 10.43 45.36 -2.66
N LEU A 143 9.55 45.66 -3.63
CA LEU A 143 8.12 45.80 -3.34
C LEU A 143 7.49 44.45 -2.99
N GLN A 144 7.81 43.39 -3.74
CA GLN A 144 7.31 42.04 -3.47
C GLN A 144 7.76 41.54 -2.09
N GLU A 145 9.02 41.73 -1.73
CA GLU A 145 9.58 41.33 -0.43
C GLU A 145 8.92 42.10 0.72
N ARG A 146 8.77 43.42 0.59
CA ARG A 146 8.14 44.26 1.63
C ARG A 146 6.67 43.92 1.85
N ILE A 147 5.94 43.65 0.77
CA ILE A 147 4.54 43.22 0.86
C ILE A 147 4.44 41.83 1.49
N LEU A 148 5.32 40.90 1.11
CA LEU A 148 5.37 39.57 1.67
C LEU A 148 5.69 39.59 3.17
N GLU A 149 6.68 40.37 3.60
CA GLU A 149 7.05 40.59 5.00
C GLU A 149 5.84 41.14 5.78
N PHE A 150 5.22 42.21 5.28
CA PHE A 150 4.07 42.85 5.91
C PHE A 150 2.85 41.92 6.03
N TYR A 151 2.48 41.23 4.94
CA TYR A 151 1.34 40.31 4.97
C TYR A 151 1.62 39.08 5.84
N SER A 152 2.84 38.56 5.84
CA SER A 152 3.23 37.45 6.71
C SER A 152 3.03 37.83 8.18
N ARG A 153 3.45 39.04 8.57
CA ARG A 153 3.28 39.52 9.95
C ARG A 153 1.81 39.74 10.32
N THR A 154 1.05 40.42 9.48
CA THR A 154 -0.38 40.68 9.75
C THR A 154 -1.20 39.40 9.78
N PHE A 155 -0.82 38.40 8.99
CA PHE A 155 -1.38 37.06 9.04
C PHE A 155 -1.06 36.37 10.38
N SER A 156 0.20 36.32 10.80
CA SER A 156 0.58 35.73 12.10
C SER A 156 -0.15 36.38 13.26
N VAL A 157 -0.28 37.71 13.25
CA VAL A 157 -1.05 38.46 14.25
C VAL A 157 -2.52 38.04 14.27
N HIS A 158 -3.14 37.89 13.09
CA HIS A 158 -4.54 37.46 12.97
C HIS A 158 -4.72 36.04 13.53
N MET A 159 -3.86 35.11 13.13
CA MET A 159 -3.94 33.72 13.58
C MET A 159 -3.71 33.58 15.08
N SER A 160 -2.81 34.36 15.69
CA SER A 160 -2.62 34.34 17.14
C SER A 160 -3.84 34.88 17.90
N GLN A 161 -4.60 35.83 17.34
CA GLN A 161 -5.78 36.41 17.99
C GLN A 161 -7.02 35.51 17.88
N GLU A 162 -7.19 34.85 16.74
CA GLU A 162 -8.37 34.00 16.48
C GLU A 162 -8.11 32.54 16.90
N GLY A 163 -6.86 32.07 16.89
CA GLY A 163 -6.47 30.72 17.32
C GLY A 163 -6.54 30.48 18.83
N GLU A 164 -6.24 31.50 19.64
CA GLU A 164 -6.39 31.44 21.12
C GLU A 164 -7.87 31.28 21.55
N ALA A 165 -8.84 31.55 20.68
CA ALA A 165 -10.26 31.33 20.96
C ALA A 165 -10.71 29.87 20.74
N GLY A 166 -9.92 29.04 20.04
CA GLY A 166 -10.28 27.65 19.70
C GLY A 166 -9.52 26.57 20.48
N GLU A 167 -8.27 26.80 20.88
CA GLU A 167 -7.41 25.79 21.53
C GLU A 167 -7.45 25.85 23.09
N ALA A 168 -8.41 26.55 23.68
CA ALA A 168 -8.48 26.75 25.14
C ALA A 168 -8.97 25.53 25.95
N GLU A 169 -9.32 24.39 25.34
CA GLU A 169 -9.84 23.22 26.07
C GLU A 169 -8.89 22.02 26.21
N GLU A 170 -7.76 21.92 25.50
CA GLU A 170 -6.82 20.80 25.70
C GLU A 170 -5.36 21.23 25.73
N GLY A 171 -4.85 21.49 26.93
CA GLY A 171 -3.41 21.65 27.18
C GLY A 171 -3.07 22.91 27.97
N GLY A 172 -3.18 22.84 29.30
CA GLY A 172 -2.67 23.86 30.20
C GLY A 172 -1.15 24.00 30.10
N GLY A 173 -0.69 24.87 29.21
CA GLY A 173 0.70 25.34 29.12
C GLY A 173 0.74 26.85 29.30
N GLY A 174 0.85 27.31 30.54
CA GLY A 174 1.10 28.72 30.85
C GLY A 174 2.36 29.22 30.14
N THR A 175 2.24 30.33 29.42
CA THR A 175 3.32 30.96 28.65
C THR A 175 4.38 31.57 29.57
N GLU A 176 5.44 30.81 29.85
CA GLU A 176 6.73 31.36 30.29
C GLU A 176 7.49 31.92 29.07
N GLY A 177 7.15 33.13 28.65
CA GLY A 177 7.90 33.83 27.62
C GLY A 177 7.41 35.26 27.44
N GLY A 178 8.22 36.26 27.81
CA GLY A 178 7.89 37.68 27.74
C GLY A 178 7.78 38.27 26.32
N VAL A 179 7.39 37.46 25.32
CA VAL A 179 7.35 37.77 23.89
C VAL A 179 5.92 37.58 23.37
N CYS A 180 5.44 38.49 22.53
CA CYS A 180 4.12 38.40 21.92
C CYS A 180 4.06 37.30 20.86
N GLN A 181 3.05 36.42 20.92
CA GLN A 181 2.86 35.30 19.99
C GLN A 181 2.66 35.74 18.52
N GLY A 182 2.04 36.90 18.28
CA GLY A 182 1.80 37.39 16.92
C GLY A 182 3.00 38.09 16.27
N CYS A 183 3.60 39.06 16.97
CA CYS A 183 4.70 39.86 16.42
C CYS A 183 6.09 39.37 16.84
N THR A 184 6.22 38.35 17.69
CA THR A 184 7.50 37.77 18.14
C THR A 184 8.47 38.76 18.81
N VAL A 185 7.96 39.95 19.18
CA VAL A 185 8.68 41.02 19.88
C VAL A 185 8.27 41.00 21.36
N PRO A 186 9.12 41.42 22.32
CA PRO A 186 8.75 41.55 23.73
C PRO A 186 7.40 42.25 23.92
N THR A 187 6.58 41.80 24.86
CA THR A 187 5.21 42.32 25.07
C THR A 187 5.14 43.84 25.25
N GLN A 188 6.20 44.46 25.79
CA GLN A 188 6.31 45.91 25.93
C GLN A 188 6.50 46.69 24.62
N ARG A 189 6.97 46.02 23.55
CA ARG A 189 7.18 46.60 22.21
C ARG A 189 6.26 45.97 21.16
N CYS A 190 5.19 45.32 21.61
CA CYS A 190 4.19 44.73 20.73
C CYS A 190 3.53 45.81 19.86
N TRP A 191 3.36 45.51 18.56
CA TRP A 191 2.70 46.40 17.61
C TRP A 191 1.59 45.70 16.82
N CYS A 192 1.06 44.58 17.31
CA CYS A 192 0.01 43.78 16.66
C CYS A 192 -1.24 44.58 16.29
N GLN A 193 -1.76 45.41 17.21
CA GLN A 193 -2.94 46.25 16.94
C GLN A 193 -2.65 47.29 15.84
N GLN A 194 -1.44 47.88 15.88
CA GLN A 194 -1.00 48.82 14.86
C GLN A 194 -0.80 48.15 13.50
N ALA A 195 -0.31 46.91 13.46
CA ALA A 195 -0.16 46.15 12.22
C ALA A 195 -1.51 45.90 11.53
N LEU A 196 -2.55 45.52 12.29
CA LEU A 196 -3.89 45.32 11.75
C LEU A 196 -4.56 46.63 11.31
N GLN A 197 -4.33 47.74 12.01
CA GLN A 197 -4.78 49.07 11.56
C GLN A 197 -4.08 49.47 10.26
N GLN A 198 -2.76 49.30 10.17
CA GLN A 198 -2.00 49.55 8.95
C GLN A 198 -2.44 48.64 7.79
N LEU A 199 -2.86 47.40 8.08
CA LEU A 199 -3.43 46.49 7.08
C LEU A 199 -4.71 47.06 6.48
N GLN A 200 -5.66 47.48 7.33
CA GLN A 200 -6.92 48.08 6.87
C GLN A 200 -6.67 49.34 6.05
N GLU A 201 -5.77 50.22 6.52
CA GLU A 201 -5.38 51.44 5.82
C GLU A 201 -4.73 51.13 4.46
N LEU A 202 -3.83 50.14 4.40
CA LEU A 202 -3.17 49.73 3.16
C LEU A 202 -4.20 49.14 2.17
N SER A 203 -5.10 48.27 2.63
CA SER A 203 -6.16 47.69 1.80
C SER A 203 -7.08 48.76 1.22
N GLN A 204 -7.46 49.77 2.01
CA GLN A 204 -8.25 50.91 1.54
C GLN A 204 -7.52 51.72 0.47
N VAL A 205 -6.24 52.05 0.69
CA VAL A 205 -5.41 52.80 -0.27
C VAL A 205 -5.25 52.02 -1.58
N LEU A 206 -4.93 50.72 -1.50
CA LEU A 206 -4.76 49.84 -2.65
C LEU A 206 -6.08 49.60 -3.42
N SER A 207 -7.21 49.54 -2.70
CA SER A 207 -8.56 49.45 -3.30
C SER A 207 -8.90 50.72 -4.08
N ARG A 208 -8.66 51.91 -3.49
CA ARG A 208 -8.84 53.20 -4.18
C ARG A 208 -7.98 53.34 -5.44
N LEU A 209 -6.76 52.80 -5.40
CA LEU A 209 -5.84 52.74 -6.54
C LEU A 209 -6.18 51.65 -7.57
N GLN A 210 -7.16 50.78 -7.32
CA GLN A 210 -7.44 49.57 -8.13
C GLN A 210 -6.18 48.71 -8.40
N LEU A 211 -5.29 48.63 -7.41
CA LEU A 211 -4.05 47.84 -7.46
C LEU A 211 -4.06 46.67 -6.47
N LEU A 212 -5.04 46.58 -5.57
CA LEU A 212 -5.12 45.58 -4.50
C LEU A 212 -4.87 44.17 -5.01
N GLU A 213 -5.67 43.68 -5.96
CA GLU A 213 -5.53 42.32 -6.50
C GLU A 213 -4.16 42.06 -7.13
N ARG A 214 -3.61 43.03 -7.88
CA ARG A 214 -2.33 42.86 -8.60
C ARG A 214 -1.13 42.87 -7.65
N VAL A 215 -1.20 43.65 -6.58
CA VAL A 215 -0.10 43.87 -5.63
C VAL A 215 -0.12 42.82 -4.51
N SER A 216 -1.31 42.40 -4.05
CA SER A 216 -1.43 41.47 -2.93
C SER A 216 -1.48 40.00 -3.32
N SER A 217 -1.99 39.66 -4.52
CA SER A 217 -2.24 38.25 -4.89
C SER A 217 -1.02 37.35 -4.77
N GLU A 218 0.13 37.74 -5.31
CA GLU A 218 1.34 36.91 -5.30
C GLU A 218 1.86 36.64 -3.88
N ALA A 219 1.93 37.69 -3.06
CA ALA A 219 2.37 37.58 -1.66
C ALA A 219 1.39 36.73 -0.84
N VAL A 220 0.08 36.98 -0.99
CA VAL A 220 -0.97 36.18 -0.34
C VAL A 220 -0.89 34.72 -0.75
N THR A 221 -0.78 34.42 -2.06
CA THR A 221 -0.63 33.05 -2.56
C THR A 221 0.60 32.37 -1.97
N SER A 222 1.76 33.06 -1.94
CA SER A 222 3.00 32.51 -1.37
C SER A 222 2.86 32.19 0.12
N ILE A 223 2.24 33.08 0.89
CA ILE A 223 1.97 32.90 2.32
C ILE A 223 1.06 31.69 2.52
N LEU A 224 -0.09 31.66 1.83
CA LEU A 224 -1.06 30.58 1.95
C LEU A 224 -0.45 29.21 1.60
N HIS A 225 0.30 29.13 0.51
CA HIS A 225 0.94 27.88 0.10
C HIS A 225 1.93 27.38 1.16
N LYS A 226 2.83 28.26 1.61
CA LYS A 226 3.85 27.92 2.62
C LYS A 226 3.22 27.50 3.94
N LEU A 227 2.14 28.15 4.36
CA LEU A 227 1.44 27.82 5.61
C LEU A 227 0.72 26.49 5.55
N ILE A 228 0.00 26.23 4.46
CA ILE A 228 -0.67 24.94 4.25
C ILE A 228 0.38 23.84 4.27
N GLU A 229 1.49 23.99 3.55
CA GLU A 229 2.60 23.03 3.55
C GLU A 229 3.18 22.82 4.96
N GLN A 230 3.45 23.89 5.72
CA GLN A 230 3.98 23.79 7.08
C GLN A 230 3.03 23.13 8.07
N ARG A 231 1.75 23.51 8.07
CA ARG A 231 0.74 22.93 8.96
C ARG A 231 0.57 21.44 8.66
N MET A 232 0.54 21.07 7.39
CA MET A 232 0.45 19.66 6.97
C MET A 232 1.67 18.84 7.39
N GLU A 233 2.87 19.37 7.18
CA GLU A 233 4.12 18.69 7.56
C GLU A 233 4.20 18.47 9.09
N GLN A 234 3.68 19.39 9.89
CA GLN A 234 3.72 19.32 11.36
C GLN A 234 2.62 18.43 11.98
N HIS A 235 1.40 18.44 11.41
CA HIS A 235 0.24 17.80 12.03
C HIS A 235 -0.23 16.54 11.30
N CYS A 236 0.03 16.39 10.00
CA CYS A 236 -0.49 15.25 9.25
C CYS A 236 0.55 14.17 9.00
N ARG A 237 1.84 14.53 8.94
CA ARG A 237 2.88 13.60 8.50
C ARG A 237 3.11 12.50 9.54
N GLY A 238 3.09 11.25 9.11
CA GLY A 238 3.26 10.08 9.99
C GLY A 238 2.06 9.71 10.86
N GLU A 239 0.99 10.52 10.89
CA GLU A 239 -0.24 10.22 11.63
C GLU A 239 -1.32 9.69 10.67
N TYR A 240 -1.82 8.49 10.94
CA TYR A 240 -2.76 7.77 10.05
C TYR A 240 -4.11 7.39 10.69
N GLU A 241 -4.20 7.48 12.02
CA GLU A 241 -5.35 7.01 12.81
C GLU A 241 -6.48 8.05 12.90
N SER A 242 -6.22 9.30 12.55
CA SER A 242 -7.17 10.41 12.59
C SER A 242 -7.46 10.95 11.18
N SER A 243 -8.68 11.47 10.99
CA SER A 243 -9.05 12.23 9.81
C SER A 243 -8.73 13.70 10.03
N PHE A 244 -8.12 14.35 9.04
CA PHE A 244 -7.71 15.74 9.13
C PHE A 244 -8.61 16.69 8.33
N LEU A 245 -9.56 16.17 7.54
CA LEU A 245 -10.34 17.00 6.61
C LEU A 245 -11.18 18.06 7.32
N PHE A 246 -11.82 17.70 8.44
CA PHE A 246 -12.68 18.62 9.18
C PHE A 246 -11.88 19.73 9.87
N ASP A 247 -10.84 19.34 10.62
CA ASP A 247 -9.96 20.27 11.34
C ASP A 247 -9.30 21.26 10.38
N PHE A 248 -8.86 20.79 9.21
CA PHE A 248 -8.33 21.68 8.17
C PHE A 248 -9.41 22.58 7.59
N GLN A 249 -10.63 22.09 7.38
CA GLN A 249 -11.71 22.92 6.87
C GLN A 249 -12.02 24.08 7.82
N GLU A 250 -12.11 23.84 9.12
CA GLU A 250 -12.31 24.88 10.13
C GLU A 250 -11.14 25.87 10.18
N TRP A 251 -9.91 25.35 10.15
CA TRP A 251 -8.72 26.19 10.10
C TRP A 251 -8.66 27.06 8.84
N LEU A 252 -9.07 26.53 7.68
CA LEU A 252 -9.16 27.30 6.43
C LEU A 252 -10.18 28.45 6.53
N GLU A 253 -11.25 28.32 7.33
CA GLU A 253 -12.17 29.44 7.57
C GLU A 253 -11.49 30.59 8.32
N LEU A 254 -10.62 30.31 9.30
CA LEU A 254 -9.86 31.34 10.01
C LEU A 254 -8.94 32.10 9.05
N VAL A 255 -8.32 31.38 8.12
CA VAL A 255 -7.48 31.98 7.08
C VAL A 255 -8.32 32.81 6.10
N LEU A 256 -9.51 32.35 5.73
CA LEU A 256 -10.47 33.13 4.93
C LEU A 256 -10.92 34.40 5.67
N GLY A 257 -11.03 34.34 7.01
CA GLY A 257 -11.22 35.50 7.87
C GLY A 257 -10.15 36.57 7.66
N TRP A 258 -8.87 36.19 7.64
CA TRP A 258 -7.79 37.13 7.33
C TRP A 258 -7.86 37.66 5.89
N LEU A 259 -8.13 36.78 4.91
CA LEU A 259 -8.28 37.19 3.50
C LEU A 259 -9.42 38.20 3.31
N SER A 260 -10.51 38.08 4.07
CA SER A 260 -11.60 39.05 4.05
C SER A 260 -11.15 40.44 4.50
N ARG A 261 -10.19 40.54 5.44
CA ARG A 261 -9.60 41.81 5.88
C ARG A 261 -8.61 42.37 4.85
N VAL A 262 -7.84 41.51 4.18
CA VAL A 262 -6.92 41.92 3.10
C VAL A 262 -7.68 42.46 1.90
N PHE A 263 -8.75 41.77 1.47
CA PHE A 263 -9.55 42.14 0.30
C PHE A 263 -10.80 42.99 0.64
N ALA A 264 -10.86 43.57 1.84
CA ALA A 264 -11.94 44.45 2.25
C ALA A 264 -11.98 45.71 1.35
N SER A 265 -13.15 46.01 0.77
CA SER A 265 -13.36 47.19 -0.06
C SER A 265 -14.50 48.04 0.50
N ASP A 266 -14.23 49.34 0.68
CA ASP A 266 -15.18 50.34 1.21
C ASP A 266 -16.10 50.92 0.12
N VAL A 267 -16.05 50.37 -1.11
CA VAL A 267 -16.89 50.83 -2.22
C VAL A 267 -18.30 50.26 -2.02
N GLY A 268 -19.11 51.02 -1.28
CA GLY A 268 -20.53 50.75 -1.03
C GLY A 268 -21.26 50.40 -2.33
N GLY A 269 -21.71 49.14 -2.43
CA GLY A 269 -22.55 48.66 -3.53
C GLY A 269 -22.20 47.28 -4.08
N VAL A 270 -21.06 46.67 -3.74
CA VAL A 270 -20.64 45.39 -4.39
C VAL A 270 -20.31 44.26 -3.40
N SER A 271 -21.17 44.05 -2.40
CA SER A 271 -21.09 42.90 -1.47
C SER A 271 -21.00 41.54 -2.22
N GLY A 272 -21.65 41.41 -3.39
CA GLY A 272 -21.59 40.19 -4.20
C GLY A 272 -20.24 39.87 -4.85
N LEU A 273 -19.44 40.87 -5.23
CA LEU A 273 -18.16 40.66 -5.94
C LEU A 273 -17.02 40.33 -4.96
N ALA A 274 -17.05 40.93 -3.77
CA ALA A 274 -16.16 40.54 -2.67
C ALA A 274 -16.41 39.08 -2.24
N ASN A 275 -17.68 38.67 -2.14
CA ASN A 275 -18.04 37.28 -1.87
C ASN A 275 -17.60 36.30 -2.98
N ALA A 276 -17.66 36.71 -4.25
CA ALA A 276 -17.18 35.89 -5.36
C ALA A 276 -15.65 35.69 -5.33
N VAL A 277 -14.89 36.74 -4.97
CA VAL A 277 -13.43 36.66 -4.81
C VAL A 277 -13.06 35.77 -3.63
N LEU A 278 -13.73 35.91 -2.49
CA LEU A 278 -13.53 35.06 -1.32
C LEU A 278 -13.88 33.59 -1.62
N GLN A 279 -14.96 33.34 -2.36
CA GLN A 279 -15.31 31.98 -2.77
C GLN A 279 -14.25 31.39 -3.72
N ARG A 280 -13.66 32.19 -4.61
CA ARG A 280 -12.55 31.75 -5.46
C ARG A 280 -11.32 31.38 -4.64
N TRP A 281 -10.98 32.17 -3.63
CA TRP A 281 -9.89 31.86 -2.71
C TRP A 281 -10.16 30.61 -1.88
N ARG A 282 -11.39 30.44 -1.39
CA ARG A 282 -11.82 29.20 -0.72
C ARG A 282 -11.57 27.99 -1.61
N CYS A 283 -12.08 28.01 -2.85
CA CYS A 283 -11.88 26.92 -3.79
C CYS A 283 -10.40 26.68 -4.08
N HIS A 284 -9.62 27.74 -4.29
CA HIS A 284 -8.18 27.65 -4.55
C HIS A 284 -7.42 27.00 -3.39
N MET A 285 -7.70 27.41 -2.15
CA MET A 285 -7.08 26.84 -0.96
C MET A 285 -7.45 25.38 -0.75
N HIS A 286 -8.72 25.01 -0.92
CA HIS A 286 -9.15 23.61 -0.81
C HIS A 286 -8.51 22.74 -1.89
N GLN A 287 -8.41 23.21 -3.13
CA GLN A 287 -7.73 22.50 -4.21
C GLN A 287 -6.23 22.36 -3.95
N PHE A 288 -5.58 23.42 -3.46
CA PHE A 288 -4.17 23.39 -3.11
C PHE A 288 -3.90 22.41 -1.97
N PHE A 289 -4.70 22.47 -0.90
CA PHE A 289 -4.66 21.52 0.21
C PHE A 289 -4.80 20.08 -0.28
N CYS A 290 -5.86 19.76 -1.04
CA CYS A 290 -6.08 18.40 -1.55
C CYS A 290 -4.88 17.90 -2.36
N ARG A 291 -4.27 18.77 -3.18
CA ARG A 291 -3.10 18.41 -3.99
C ARG A 291 -1.87 18.09 -3.14
N ILE A 292 -1.58 18.91 -2.12
CA ILE A 292 -0.43 18.66 -1.23
C ILE A 292 -0.71 17.44 -0.33
N TYR A 293 -1.94 17.27 0.15
CA TYR A 293 -2.36 16.14 0.97
C TYR A 293 -2.20 14.81 0.23
N VAL A 294 -2.69 14.75 -1.00
CA VAL A 294 -2.54 13.57 -1.86
C VAL A 294 -1.06 13.28 -2.14
N ASN A 295 -0.24 14.28 -2.44
CA ASN A 295 1.20 14.07 -2.65
C ASN A 295 1.88 13.46 -1.42
N MET A 296 1.66 14.03 -0.24
CA MET A 296 2.23 13.54 1.01
C MET A 296 1.74 12.12 1.30
N ARG A 297 0.43 11.85 1.20
CA ARG A 297 -0.14 10.52 1.45
C ARG A 297 0.30 9.48 0.41
N ILE A 298 0.59 9.88 -0.83
CA ILE A 298 1.16 8.99 -1.86
C ILE A 298 2.58 8.54 -1.46
N GLU A 299 3.40 9.42 -0.87
CA GLU A 299 4.75 9.06 -0.39
C GLU A 299 4.68 8.08 0.79
N GLU A 300 3.67 8.24 1.64
CA GLU A 300 3.47 7.43 2.85
C GLU A 300 2.61 6.18 2.61
N LEU A 301 2.02 6.02 1.42
CA LEU A 301 0.96 5.04 1.15
C LEU A 301 1.36 3.60 1.47
N PHE A 302 2.64 3.24 1.28
CA PHE A 302 3.12 1.91 1.66
C PHE A 302 3.03 1.68 3.18
N SER A 303 3.40 2.69 3.99
CA SER A 303 3.32 2.61 5.45
C SER A 303 1.87 2.60 5.90
N ILE A 304 1.02 3.46 5.29
CA ILE A 304 -0.44 3.46 5.53
C ILE A 304 -1.03 2.08 5.26
N ILE A 305 -0.68 1.42 4.15
CA ILE A 305 -1.15 0.08 3.82
C ILE A 305 -0.69 -0.95 4.86
N ARG A 306 0.57 -0.87 5.31
CA ARG A 306 1.11 -1.80 6.30
C ARG A 306 0.39 -1.69 7.64
N ASP A 307 0.00 -0.48 8.04
CA ASP A 307 -0.58 -0.18 9.35
C ASP A 307 -2.14 -0.28 9.34
N PHE A 308 -2.74 -0.77 8.23
CA PHE A 308 -4.17 -1.05 8.13
C PHE A 308 -4.56 -2.24 9.04
N PRO A 309 -5.66 -2.19 9.82
CA PRO A 309 -6.86 -1.34 9.67
C PRO A 309 -6.85 -0.01 10.42
N GLU A 310 -5.90 0.24 11.33
CA GLU A 310 -5.85 1.46 12.14
C GLU A 310 -5.71 2.72 11.27
N SER A 311 -5.03 2.59 10.13
CA SER A 311 -4.85 3.66 9.14
C SER A 311 -6.05 3.96 8.23
N LYS A 312 -7.24 3.37 8.49
CA LYS A 312 -8.44 3.56 7.65
C LYS A 312 -8.83 5.04 7.45
N PRO A 313 -8.83 5.91 8.47
CA PRO A 313 -9.19 7.32 8.30
C PRO A 313 -8.31 8.05 7.28
N ALA A 314 -7.00 7.76 7.25
CA ALA A 314 -6.09 8.33 6.25
C ALA A 314 -6.42 7.88 4.82
N ILE A 315 -6.95 6.66 4.64
CA ILE A 315 -7.39 6.15 3.33
C ILE A 315 -8.68 6.84 2.89
N ASP A 316 -9.63 7.04 3.80
CA ASP A 316 -10.89 7.74 3.52
C ASP A 316 -10.64 9.21 3.14
N ASP A 317 -9.73 9.88 3.84
CA ASP A 317 -9.29 11.23 3.48
C ASP A 317 -8.60 11.26 2.11
N LEU A 318 -7.70 10.30 1.86
CA LEU A 318 -7.01 10.18 0.58
C LEU A 318 -8.01 9.96 -0.56
N LYS A 319 -9.03 9.12 -0.37
CA LYS A 319 -10.12 8.89 -1.33
C LYS A 319 -10.85 10.19 -1.67
N PHE A 320 -11.28 10.92 -0.64
CA PHE A 320 -11.98 12.20 -0.81
C PHE A 320 -11.14 13.23 -1.59
N CYS A 321 -9.84 13.33 -1.28
CA CYS A 321 -8.94 14.25 -2.00
C CYS A 321 -8.57 13.74 -3.39
N LEU A 322 -8.47 12.42 -3.61
CA LEU A 322 -8.11 11.82 -4.90
C LEU A 322 -9.22 12.04 -5.94
N GLU A 323 -10.49 12.03 -5.55
CA GLU A 323 -11.62 12.36 -6.45
C GLU A 323 -11.57 13.80 -6.95
N ARG A 324 -10.98 14.70 -6.16
CA ARG A 324 -10.85 16.14 -6.46
C ARG A 324 -9.54 16.49 -7.15
N THR A 325 -8.63 15.52 -7.29
CA THR A 325 -7.32 15.69 -7.91
C THR A 325 -7.15 14.74 -9.09
N ASN A 326 -6.33 15.09 -10.08
CA ASN A 326 -6.05 14.22 -11.23
C ASN A 326 -4.77 13.38 -11.01
N GLN A 327 -4.55 12.86 -9.79
CA GLN A 327 -3.25 12.28 -9.36
C GLN A 327 -3.22 10.75 -9.26
N ARG A 328 -4.28 10.04 -9.71
CA ARG A 328 -4.35 8.57 -9.68
C ARG A 328 -3.15 7.86 -10.34
N GLN A 329 -2.65 8.39 -11.45
CA GLN A 329 -1.48 7.81 -12.13
C GLN A 329 -0.19 7.96 -11.31
N GLN A 330 -0.01 9.10 -10.65
CA GLN A 330 1.14 9.35 -9.78
C GLN A 330 1.14 8.38 -8.59
N LEU A 331 -0.05 8.14 -8.00
CA LEU A 331 -0.24 7.15 -6.95
C LEU A 331 0.19 5.75 -7.42
N LEU A 332 -0.27 5.31 -8.59
CA LEU A 332 0.08 4.00 -9.15
C LEU A 332 1.59 3.85 -9.38
N THR A 333 2.24 4.85 -9.96
CA THR A 333 3.69 4.82 -10.22
C THR A 333 4.49 4.81 -8.92
N SER A 334 4.13 5.66 -7.95
CA SER A 334 4.79 5.73 -6.64
C SER A 334 4.64 4.41 -5.88
N LEU A 335 3.41 3.87 -5.80
CA LEU A 335 3.13 2.65 -5.04
C LEU A 335 3.82 1.42 -5.64
N LYS A 336 3.86 1.29 -6.97
CA LYS A 336 4.64 0.23 -7.64
C LYS A 336 6.12 0.32 -7.28
N THR A 337 6.68 1.52 -7.36
CA THR A 337 8.08 1.76 -7.00
C THR A 337 8.35 1.42 -5.54
N ALA A 338 7.43 1.74 -4.64
CA ALA A 338 7.53 1.41 -3.22
C ALA A 338 7.48 -0.12 -2.99
N PHE A 339 6.60 -0.86 -3.66
CA PHE A 339 6.59 -2.33 -3.58
C PHE A 339 7.89 -2.94 -4.10
N ASP A 340 8.37 -2.51 -5.27
CA ASP A 340 9.61 -3.03 -5.85
C ASP A 340 10.84 -2.77 -4.97
N THR A 341 10.91 -1.60 -4.33
CA THR A 341 12.08 -1.19 -3.53
C THR A 341 12.05 -1.69 -2.08
N ARG A 342 10.87 -1.77 -1.45
CA ARG A 342 10.74 -2.04 -0.01
C ARG A 342 10.21 -3.44 0.34
N LEU A 343 9.58 -4.16 -0.61
CA LEU A 343 8.90 -5.42 -0.35
C LEU A 343 9.40 -6.57 -1.24
N LEU A 344 9.58 -6.31 -2.54
CA LEU A 344 9.84 -7.35 -3.55
C LEU A 344 11.33 -7.63 -3.74
N HIS A 345 12.02 -7.93 -2.64
CA HIS A 345 13.42 -8.33 -2.66
C HIS A 345 13.66 -9.62 -1.85
N PRO A 346 14.73 -10.39 -2.16
CA PRO A 346 14.96 -11.70 -1.55
C PRO A 346 15.12 -11.71 -0.03
N GLY A 347 15.47 -10.56 0.58
CA GLY A 347 15.62 -10.42 2.03
C GLY A 347 14.31 -10.38 2.84
N VAL A 348 13.13 -10.32 2.21
CA VAL A 348 11.83 -10.34 2.92
C VAL A 348 11.27 -11.76 2.99
N HIS A 349 10.72 -12.17 4.13
CA HIS A 349 10.06 -13.47 4.28
C HIS A 349 8.75 -13.52 3.47
N THR A 350 8.39 -14.71 2.98
CA THR A 350 7.17 -14.91 2.16
C THR A 350 5.91 -14.54 2.93
N SER A 351 5.88 -14.86 4.23
CA SER A 351 4.80 -14.50 5.17
C SER A 351 4.53 -12.99 5.16
N ASP A 352 5.57 -12.17 5.28
CA ASP A 352 5.44 -10.72 5.37
C ASP A 352 4.92 -10.12 4.07
N ILE A 353 5.36 -10.65 2.92
CA ILE A 353 4.87 -10.24 1.60
C ILE A 353 3.37 -10.56 1.47
N ILE A 354 2.94 -11.74 1.92
CA ILE A 354 1.53 -12.13 1.91
C ILE A 354 0.72 -11.24 2.85
N THR A 355 1.20 -10.96 4.06
CA THR A 355 0.52 -10.07 5.02
C THR A 355 0.34 -8.67 4.46
N VAL A 356 1.40 -8.06 3.90
CA VAL A 356 1.30 -6.74 3.27
C VAL A 356 0.39 -6.78 2.04
N TYR A 357 0.38 -7.86 1.27
CA TYR A 357 -0.55 -8.02 0.15
C TYR A 357 -2.02 -8.10 0.60
N ILE A 358 -2.31 -8.81 1.70
CA ILE A 358 -3.64 -8.85 2.31
C ILE A 358 -4.05 -7.46 2.79
N SER A 359 -3.19 -6.75 3.51
CA SER A 359 -3.46 -5.37 3.94
C SER A 359 -3.64 -4.43 2.75
N ALA A 360 -2.87 -4.59 1.67
CA ALA A 360 -3.04 -3.84 0.43
C ALA A 360 -4.40 -4.11 -0.23
N ILE A 361 -4.87 -5.37 -0.24
CA ILE A 361 -6.20 -5.71 -0.76
C ILE A 361 -7.29 -5.00 0.04
N LYS A 362 -7.19 -5.02 1.38
CA LYS A 362 -8.19 -4.37 2.26
C LYS A 362 -8.15 -2.84 2.12
N ALA A 363 -6.97 -2.23 2.16
CA ALA A 363 -6.77 -0.79 2.07
C ALA A 363 -7.16 -0.21 0.69
N LEU A 364 -6.69 -0.82 -0.41
CA LEU A 364 -6.95 -0.30 -1.76
C LEU A 364 -8.41 -0.52 -2.21
N ARG A 365 -9.12 -1.46 -1.60
CA ARG A 365 -10.57 -1.64 -1.77
C ARG A 365 -11.36 -0.46 -1.22
N GLU A 366 -10.98 0.04 -0.05
CA GLU A 366 -11.62 1.21 0.56
C GLU A 366 -11.34 2.47 -0.27
N LEU A 367 -10.09 2.63 -0.72
CA LEU A 367 -9.65 3.73 -1.57
C LEU A 367 -10.38 3.78 -2.92
N ASP A 368 -10.50 2.62 -3.58
CA ASP A 368 -11.05 2.50 -4.93
C ASP A 368 -12.01 1.29 -5.03
N PRO A 369 -13.33 1.53 -4.88
CA PRO A 369 -14.34 0.47 -5.00
C PRO A 369 -14.32 -0.26 -6.35
N SER A 370 -13.79 0.39 -7.42
CA SER A 370 -13.66 -0.26 -8.74
C SER A 370 -12.57 -1.34 -8.78
N MET A 371 -11.69 -1.42 -7.76
CA MET A 371 -10.56 -2.35 -7.64
C MET A 371 -9.51 -2.23 -8.77
N VAL A 372 -9.59 -1.20 -9.61
CA VAL A 372 -8.64 -0.98 -10.71
C VAL A 372 -7.25 -0.65 -10.15
N ILE A 373 -7.18 0.22 -9.13
CA ILE A 373 -5.90 0.58 -8.50
C ILE A 373 -5.23 -0.68 -7.94
N LEU A 374 -5.98 -1.51 -7.22
CA LEU A 374 -5.49 -2.77 -6.65
C LEU A 374 -4.93 -3.70 -7.72
N GLN A 375 -5.66 -3.93 -8.81
CA GLN A 375 -5.20 -4.82 -9.89
C GLN A 375 -3.90 -4.33 -10.53
N VAL A 376 -3.80 -3.04 -10.80
CA VAL A 376 -2.65 -2.47 -11.48
C VAL A 376 -1.45 -2.36 -10.55
N ALA A 377 -1.64 -1.89 -9.31
CA ALA A 377 -0.57 -1.70 -8.34
C ALA A 377 0.01 -3.01 -7.82
N CYS A 378 -0.82 -4.04 -7.59
CA CYS A 378 -0.37 -5.31 -7.03
C CYS A 378 0.09 -6.34 -8.08
N GLN A 379 0.07 -6.00 -9.38
CA GLN A 379 0.59 -6.87 -10.43
C GLN A 379 2.05 -7.34 -10.18
N PRO A 380 2.99 -6.48 -9.74
CA PRO A 380 4.36 -6.89 -9.42
C PRO A 380 4.41 -7.89 -8.26
N ILE A 381 3.59 -7.68 -7.22
CA ILE A 381 3.50 -8.60 -6.07
C ILE A 381 3.06 -9.99 -6.53
N ARG A 382 2.01 -10.08 -7.35
CA ARG A 382 1.52 -11.37 -7.90
C ARG A 382 2.58 -12.07 -8.72
N LYS A 383 3.31 -11.32 -9.56
CA LYS A 383 4.40 -11.87 -10.38
C LYS A 383 5.53 -12.40 -9.50
N TYR A 384 5.90 -11.67 -8.45
CA TYR A 384 6.96 -12.06 -7.53
C TYR A 384 6.58 -13.28 -6.68
N LEU A 385 5.37 -13.32 -6.12
CA LEU A 385 4.89 -14.47 -5.34
C LEU A 385 4.89 -15.78 -6.15
N ARG A 386 4.55 -15.75 -7.45
CA ARG A 386 4.67 -16.92 -8.35
C ARG A 386 6.09 -17.45 -8.51
N THR A 387 7.10 -16.63 -8.27
CA THR A 387 8.51 -17.07 -8.39
C THR A 387 9.03 -17.76 -7.14
N ARG A 388 8.30 -17.67 -6.02
CA ARG A 388 8.67 -18.27 -4.74
C ARG A 388 7.93 -19.60 -4.55
N GLU A 389 8.68 -20.68 -4.44
CA GLU A 389 8.16 -22.06 -4.35
C GLU A 389 7.39 -22.32 -3.04
N ASP A 390 7.73 -21.63 -1.96
CA ASP A 390 7.14 -21.80 -0.63
C ASP A 390 5.82 -21.04 -0.42
N THR A 391 5.40 -20.23 -1.39
CA THR A 391 4.24 -19.34 -1.26
C THR A 391 2.93 -20.08 -1.01
N VAL A 392 2.66 -21.17 -1.74
CA VAL A 392 1.39 -21.90 -1.61
C VAL A 392 1.30 -22.51 -0.22
N ARG A 393 2.40 -23.13 0.27
CA ARG A 393 2.50 -23.69 1.62
C ARG A 393 2.25 -22.65 2.70
N GLN A 394 2.81 -21.45 2.54
CA GLN A 394 2.60 -20.33 3.47
C GLN A 394 1.14 -19.83 3.47
N ILE A 395 0.50 -19.73 2.30
CA ILE A 395 -0.92 -19.38 2.21
C ILE A 395 -1.78 -20.44 2.91
N VAL A 396 -1.54 -21.72 2.64
CA VAL A 396 -2.25 -22.84 3.28
C VAL A 396 -2.04 -22.87 4.80
N ALA A 397 -0.82 -22.61 5.27
CA ALA A 397 -0.52 -22.48 6.69
C ALA A 397 -1.27 -21.30 7.34
N SER A 398 -1.40 -20.18 6.64
CA SER A 398 -2.21 -19.03 7.11
C SER A 398 -3.71 -19.33 7.12
N LEU A 399 -4.24 -20.02 6.11
CA LEU A 399 -5.65 -20.44 6.04
C LEU A 399 -6.04 -21.36 7.21
N THR A 400 -5.10 -22.20 7.65
CA THR A 400 -5.30 -23.19 8.73
C THR A 400 -5.01 -22.64 10.13
N GLY A 401 -4.54 -21.40 10.22
CA GLY A 401 -4.20 -20.71 11.47
C GLY A 401 -2.92 -21.20 12.14
N ASP A 402 -2.00 -21.81 11.37
CA ASP A 402 -0.73 -22.33 11.88
C ASP A 402 0.39 -21.29 11.87
N ALA A 403 0.28 -20.29 11.00
CA ALA A 403 1.25 -19.20 10.93
C ALA A 403 1.04 -18.22 12.10
N GLU A 404 2.00 -18.16 13.02
CA GLU A 404 2.08 -17.09 14.03
C GLU A 404 2.06 -15.73 13.32
N GLY A 405 1.05 -14.90 13.60
CA GLY A 405 0.92 -13.54 13.05
C GLY A 405 0.08 -13.36 11.78
N CYS A 406 -0.46 -14.43 11.17
CA CYS A 406 -1.31 -14.33 9.95
C CYS A 406 -2.69 -15.00 10.12
N SER A 407 -3.39 -14.71 11.23
CA SER A 407 -4.75 -15.21 11.46
C SER A 407 -5.82 -14.49 10.64
N ASP A 408 -5.47 -13.37 10.00
CA ASP A 408 -6.36 -12.53 9.22
C ASP A 408 -7.08 -13.30 8.11
N LEU A 409 -6.38 -14.24 7.47
CA LEU A 409 -6.94 -15.03 6.37
C LEU A 409 -7.88 -16.13 6.89
N ALA A 410 -7.55 -16.76 8.03
CA ALA A 410 -8.44 -17.70 8.71
C ALA A 410 -9.71 -17.00 9.21
N ASN A 411 -9.58 -15.76 9.71
CA ASN A 411 -10.71 -14.91 10.09
C ASN A 411 -11.57 -14.57 8.85
N GLU A 412 -10.96 -14.20 7.73
CA GLU A 412 -11.69 -13.95 6.47
C GLU A 412 -12.44 -15.21 6.01
N LEU A 413 -11.81 -16.39 6.12
CA LEU A 413 -12.45 -17.68 5.84
C LEU A 413 -13.72 -17.90 6.67
N SER A 414 -13.69 -17.49 7.94
CA SER A 414 -14.80 -17.67 8.88
C SER A 414 -15.94 -16.66 8.71
N ARG A 415 -15.64 -15.45 8.19
CA ARG A 415 -16.61 -14.35 8.08
C ARG A 415 -17.45 -14.41 6.83
N ALA A 416 -16.96 -15.06 5.78
CA ALA A 416 -17.47 -14.75 4.47
C ALA A 416 -18.68 -15.61 4.08
N ASP A 417 -19.63 -14.96 3.40
CA ASP A 417 -20.84 -15.59 2.88
C ASP A 417 -20.49 -16.79 1.99
N PRO A 418 -21.34 -17.84 1.96
CA PRO A 418 -21.11 -19.10 1.25
C PRO A 418 -21.22 -18.94 -0.28
N VAL A 419 -20.43 -18.05 -0.85
CA VAL A 419 -20.18 -17.97 -2.29
C VAL A 419 -19.04 -18.94 -2.59
N THR A 420 -19.37 -20.06 -3.24
CA THR A 420 -18.36 -21.02 -3.68
C THR A 420 -17.52 -20.40 -4.79
N LEU A 421 -16.22 -20.72 -4.84
CA LEU A 421 -15.36 -20.30 -5.94
C LEU A 421 -15.84 -20.86 -7.30
N GLU A 422 -16.74 -21.84 -7.29
CA GLU A 422 -17.33 -22.48 -8.48
C GLU A 422 -18.47 -21.66 -9.09
N THR A 423 -19.25 -20.92 -8.30
CA THR A 423 -20.37 -20.10 -8.80
C THR A 423 -19.95 -18.79 -9.44
N GLN A 424 -18.67 -18.40 -9.33
CA GLN A 424 -18.13 -17.20 -10.00
C GLN A 424 -17.81 -17.41 -11.49
N ASP A 425 -17.64 -18.67 -11.93
CA ASP A 425 -17.41 -19.00 -13.35
C ASP A 425 -18.71 -19.12 -14.15
N SER A 426 -19.85 -19.33 -13.48
CA SER A 426 -21.17 -19.09 -14.08
C SER A 426 -21.43 -17.60 -14.09
N GLU A 427 -21.63 -17.05 -15.29
CA GLU A 427 -22.00 -15.65 -15.51
C GLU A 427 -23.13 -15.25 -14.56
N ASP A 428 -22.80 -14.50 -13.51
CA ASP A 428 -23.78 -14.04 -12.53
C ASP A 428 -24.65 -12.97 -13.19
N GLU A 429 -25.72 -13.44 -13.84
CA GLU A 429 -26.87 -12.70 -14.38
C GLU A 429 -27.68 -11.97 -13.29
N GLY A 430 -27.14 -11.82 -12.07
CA GLY A 430 -27.86 -11.29 -10.90
C GLY A 430 -27.55 -9.86 -10.45
N SER A 431 -26.63 -9.12 -11.08
CA SER A 431 -26.44 -7.69 -10.69
C SER A 431 -27.58 -6.84 -11.22
N ASP A 432 -28.23 -6.11 -10.31
CA ASP A 432 -29.22 -5.09 -10.63
C ASP A 432 -28.64 -4.12 -11.68
N PRO A 433 -29.31 -3.88 -12.83
CA PRO A 433 -28.78 -2.99 -13.88
C PRO A 433 -28.42 -1.58 -13.38
N GLU A 434 -28.98 -1.17 -12.25
CA GLU A 434 -28.76 0.12 -11.60
C GLU A 434 -27.43 0.21 -10.84
N GLU A 435 -26.82 -0.91 -10.45
CA GLU A 435 -25.53 -0.96 -9.72
C GLU A 435 -24.33 -1.04 -10.68
N TRP A 436 -24.57 -1.31 -11.96
CA TRP A 436 -23.51 -1.40 -12.96
C TRP A 436 -22.94 -0.02 -13.31
N THR A 437 -21.65 0.16 -13.07
CA THR A 437 -20.91 1.34 -13.50
C THR A 437 -19.81 0.95 -14.51
N PRO A 438 -19.60 1.75 -15.57
CA PRO A 438 -18.53 1.50 -16.53
C PRO A 438 -17.15 1.53 -15.88
N ASP A 439 -16.23 0.73 -16.41
CA ASP A 439 -14.86 0.73 -15.96
C ASP A 439 -14.16 2.09 -16.20
N PRO A 440 -13.34 2.57 -15.23
CA PRO A 440 -12.48 3.73 -15.41
C PRO A 440 -11.51 3.60 -16.60
N LYS A 441 -11.08 4.74 -17.16
CA LYS A 441 -10.18 4.81 -18.34
C LYS A 441 -8.82 4.12 -18.18
N ASP A 442 -8.39 3.89 -16.95
CA ASP A 442 -7.14 3.25 -16.54
C ASP A 442 -7.29 1.75 -16.29
N ALA A 443 -8.51 1.20 -16.41
CA ALA A 443 -8.75 -0.23 -16.37
C ALA A 443 -8.05 -0.95 -17.54
N VAL A 444 -7.47 -2.11 -17.25
CA VAL A 444 -6.88 -2.97 -18.28
C VAL A 444 -8.01 -3.58 -19.11
N THR A 445 -7.92 -3.42 -20.44
CA THR A 445 -8.90 -3.95 -21.39
C THR A 445 -9.04 -5.48 -21.24
N GLY A 446 -10.25 -5.97 -21.03
CA GLY A 446 -10.55 -7.40 -20.94
C GLY A 446 -10.60 -7.99 -19.52
N SER A 447 -10.54 -7.17 -18.46
CA SER A 447 -10.77 -7.67 -17.10
C SER A 447 -12.24 -8.09 -16.93
N LYS A 448 -12.47 -9.37 -16.62
CA LYS A 448 -13.77 -9.84 -16.10
C LYS A 448 -14.12 -9.12 -14.79
N ARG A 449 -15.39 -9.18 -14.37
CA ARG A 449 -15.87 -8.67 -13.07
C ARG A 449 -14.88 -9.06 -11.96
N ARG A 450 -14.45 -8.07 -11.18
CA ARG A 450 -13.36 -8.20 -10.20
C ARG A 450 -13.96 -8.76 -8.92
N SER A 451 -13.49 -9.94 -8.49
CA SER A 451 -13.93 -10.51 -7.21
C SER A 451 -13.38 -9.67 -6.05
N SER A 452 -14.26 -9.38 -5.09
CA SER A 452 -13.91 -8.68 -3.86
C SER A 452 -13.33 -9.61 -2.80
N ASP A 453 -13.35 -10.93 -2.99
CA ASP A 453 -12.84 -11.86 -1.98
C ASP A 453 -11.30 -11.96 -2.00
N ILE A 454 -10.67 -11.81 -0.83
CA ILE A 454 -9.22 -11.90 -0.62
C ILE A 454 -8.72 -13.29 -1.00
N ILE A 455 -9.47 -14.34 -0.63
CA ILE A 455 -9.08 -15.74 -0.90
C ILE A 455 -9.07 -15.98 -2.40
N THR A 456 -10.10 -15.53 -3.12
CA THR A 456 -10.15 -15.60 -4.59
C THR A 456 -8.99 -14.84 -5.23
N LEU A 457 -8.65 -13.65 -4.72
CA LEU A 457 -7.53 -12.87 -5.22
C LEU A 457 -6.16 -13.53 -4.97
N LEU A 458 -6.00 -14.31 -3.90
CA LEU A 458 -4.80 -15.12 -3.63
C LEU A 458 -4.75 -16.36 -4.52
N VAL A 459 -5.86 -17.08 -4.67
CA VAL A 459 -5.94 -18.29 -5.50
C VAL A 459 -5.77 -17.97 -6.99
N SER A 460 -6.34 -16.84 -7.45
CA SER A 460 -6.20 -16.37 -8.84
C SER A 460 -4.75 -16.04 -9.23
N ILE A 461 -3.83 -15.89 -8.27
CA ILE A 461 -2.41 -15.78 -8.57
C ILE A 461 -1.95 -17.03 -9.31
N TYR A 462 -2.38 -18.24 -8.93
CA TYR A 462 -1.89 -19.46 -9.58
C TYR A 462 -2.78 -19.97 -10.70
N GLY A 463 -4.00 -19.43 -10.83
CA GLY A 463 -4.93 -19.75 -11.91
C GLY A 463 -5.68 -21.08 -11.71
N SER A 464 -5.07 -22.07 -11.05
CA SER A 464 -5.73 -23.33 -10.65
C SER A 464 -5.92 -23.41 -9.14
N LYS A 465 -7.10 -23.88 -8.74
CA LYS A 465 -7.46 -24.19 -7.34
C LYS A 465 -6.78 -25.48 -6.87
N GLU A 466 -6.47 -26.40 -7.78
CA GLU A 466 -5.92 -27.72 -7.48
C GLU A 466 -4.57 -27.64 -6.76
N ILE A 467 -3.73 -26.66 -7.10
CA ILE A 467 -2.42 -26.45 -6.47
C ILE A 467 -2.57 -26.22 -4.95
N PHE A 468 -3.59 -25.48 -4.53
CA PHE A 468 -3.86 -25.24 -3.12
C PHE A 468 -4.42 -26.47 -2.41
N ILE A 469 -5.24 -27.24 -3.12
CA ILE A 469 -5.88 -28.45 -2.60
C ILE A 469 -4.83 -29.56 -2.38
N ASP A 470 -3.95 -29.77 -3.37
CA ASP A 470 -2.85 -30.74 -3.28
C ASP A 470 -1.87 -30.37 -2.17
N GLU A 471 -1.54 -29.09 -2.03
CA GLU A 471 -0.68 -28.62 -0.94
C GLU A 471 -1.36 -28.77 0.42
N TYR A 472 -2.65 -28.43 0.54
CA TYR A 472 -3.40 -28.65 1.77
C TYR A 472 -3.49 -30.14 2.14
N ARG A 473 -3.71 -31.02 1.17
CA ARG A 473 -3.68 -32.48 1.38
C ARG A 473 -2.33 -32.94 1.93
N THR A 474 -1.24 -32.40 1.39
CA THR A 474 0.13 -32.69 1.83
C THR A 474 0.38 -32.22 3.26
N VAL A 475 0.03 -30.96 3.57
CA VAL A 475 0.15 -30.40 4.92
C VAL A 475 -0.73 -31.15 5.93
N LEU A 476 -1.95 -31.53 5.54
CA LEU A 476 -2.85 -32.33 6.38
C LEU A 476 -2.26 -33.73 6.63
N ALA A 477 -1.71 -34.38 5.60
CA ALA A 477 -1.07 -35.69 5.75
C ALA A 477 0.08 -35.63 6.75
N ASP A 478 0.98 -34.65 6.58
CA ASP A 478 2.12 -34.47 7.48
C ASP A 478 1.62 -34.24 8.92
N ARG A 479 0.63 -33.37 9.16
CA ARG A 479 0.10 -33.15 10.52
C ARG A 479 -0.50 -34.40 11.14
N LEU A 480 -1.32 -35.14 10.39
CA LEU A 480 -1.96 -36.35 10.90
C LEU A 480 -0.95 -37.46 11.21
N LEU A 481 0.13 -37.56 10.43
CA LEU A 481 1.21 -38.53 10.67
C LEU A 481 2.06 -38.19 11.91
N HIS A 482 2.26 -36.90 12.20
CA HIS A 482 3.00 -36.47 13.39
C HIS A 482 2.15 -36.48 14.67
N GLN A 483 0.82 -36.35 14.56
CA GLN A 483 -0.10 -36.31 15.70
C GLN A 483 -0.66 -37.69 16.06
N PHE A 484 0.06 -38.43 16.91
CA PHE A 484 -0.37 -39.75 17.40
C PHE A 484 -1.53 -39.72 18.44
N ASN A 485 -2.01 -38.53 18.83
CA ASN A 485 -3.05 -38.37 19.86
C ASN A 485 -4.50 -38.39 19.32
N TYR A 486 -4.70 -38.66 18.01
CA TYR A 486 -6.01 -38.73 17.33
C TYR A 486 -6.91 -37.49 17.52
N ASN A 487 -6.35 -36.33 17.87
CA ASN A 487 -7.14 -35.11 18.06
C ASN A 487 -7.33 -34.39 16.72
N THR A 488 -8.43 -34.66 16.03
CA THR A 488 -8.71 -34.12 14.70
C THR A 488 -9.74 -32.98 14.68
N ALA A 489 -10.14 -32.45 15.84
CA ALA A 489 -11.25 -31.49 15.93
C ALA A 489 -10.95 -30.17 15.18
N ARG A 490 -9.69 -29.74 15.16
CA ARG A 490 -9.25 -28.54 14.45
C ARG A 490 -9.26 -28.76 12.94
N GLU A 491 -8.76 -29.90 12.51
CA GLU A 491 -8.61 -30.29 11.11
C GLU A 491 -9.99 -30.49 10.46
N ILE A 492 -10.95 -31.08 11.19
CA ILE A 492 -12.35 -31.18 10.75
C ILE A 492 -12.94 -29.79 10.48
N ARG A 493 -12.78 -28.84 11.42
CA ARG A 493 -13.27 -27.46 11.24
C ARG A 493 -12.63 -26.78 10.02
N ASN A 494 -11.33 -26.95 9.83
CA ASN A 494 -10.61 -26.36 8.70
C ASN A 494 -11.14 -26.92 7.36
N VAL A 495 -11.38 -28.24 7.28
CA VAL A 495 -11.98 -28.87 6.09
C VAL A 495 -13.40 -28.34 5.84
N GLU A 496 -14.23 -28.18 6.87
CA GLU A 496 -15.58 -27.63 6.75
C GLU A 496 -15.57 -26.20 6.18
N LEU A 497 -14.69 -25.33 6.67
CA LEU A 497 -14.57 -23.97 6.14
C LEU A 497 -14.04 -23.95 4.70
N LEU A 498 -13.08 -24.81 4.37
CA LEU A 498 -12.57 -24.93 3.01
C LEU A 498 -13.62 -25.51 2.04
N LYS A 499 -14.51 -26.41 2.49
CA LYS A 499 -15.66 -26.90 1.71
C LYS A 499 -16.59 -25.77 1.28
N LEU A 500 -16.85 -24.79 2.15
CA LEU A 500 -17.68 -23.62 1.83
C LEU A 500 -17.08 -22.77 0.69
N ARG A 501 -15.75 -22.81 0.51
CA ARG A 501 -15.03 -22.00 -0.48
C ARG A 501 -14.71 -22.76 -1.76
N PHE A 502 -14.06 -23.90 -1.64
CA PHE A 502 -13.56 -24.69 -2.76
C PHE A 502 -14.58 -25.69 -3.28
N GLY A 503 -15.67 -25.94 -2.55
CA GLY A 503 -16.67 -26.96 -2.89
C GLY A 503 -16.38 -28.32 -2.25
N GLU A 504 -17.42 -29.14 -2.14
CA GLU A 504 -17.33 -30.45 -1.47
C GLU A 504 -16.50 -31.47 -2.24
N SER A 505 -16.60 -31.47 -3.58
CA SER A 505 -15.89 -32.39 -4.47
C SER A 505 -14.38 -32.31 -4.29
N HIS A 506 -13.85 -31.09 -4.23
CA HIS A 506 -12.43 -30.79 -4.10
C HIS A 506 -11.86 -31.22 -2.73
N MET A 507 -12.66 -31.18 -1.67
CA MET A 507 -12.23 -31.53 -0.30
C MET A 507 -12.41 -32.99 0.06
N HIS A 508 -12.99 -33.81 -0.84
CA HIS A 508 -13.33 -35.21 -0.57
C HIS A 508 -12.12 -36.04 -0.08
N TYR A 509 -10.95 -35.86 -0.69
CA TYR A 509 -9.72 -36.56 -0.30
C TYR A 509 -9.33 -36.27 1.16
N CYS A 510 -9.34 -35.00 1.55
CA CYS A 510 -9.01 -34.57 2.92
C CYS A 510 -10.02 -35.11 3.94
N GLU A 511 -11.30 -35.17 3.57
CA GLU A 511 -12.34 -35.75 4.43
C GLU A 511 -12.15 -37.26 4.64
N VAL A 512 -11.80 -38.01 3.59
CA VAL A 512 -11.49 -39.44 3.71
C VAL A 512 -10.27 -39.65 4.60
N MET A 513 -9.23 -38.82 4.50
CA MET A 513 -8.05 -38.89 5.39
C MET A 513 -8.43 -38.72 6.87
N LEU A 514 -9.30 -37.76 7.19
CA LEU A 514 -9.79 -37.57 8.57
C LEU A 514 -10.65 -38.74 9.06
N LYS A 515 -11.46 -39.31 8.16
CA LYS A 515 -12.25 -40.51 8.45
C LYS A 515 -11.36 -41.72 8.72
N ASP A 516 -10.28 -41.89 7.96
CA ASP A 516 -9.30 -42.96 8.16
C ASP A 516 -8.67 -42.90 9.56
N VAL A 517 -8.31 -41.70 10.04
CA VAL A 517 -7.78 -41.50 11.40
C VAL A 517 -8.82 -41.86 12.47
N ALA A 518 -10.08 -41.47 12.28
CA ALA A 518 -11.16 -41.82 13.20
C ALA A 518 -11.47 -43.33 13.20
N ASP A 519 -11.48 -43.97 12.03
CA ASP A 519 -11.70 -45.40 11.90
C ASP A 519 -10.50 -46.22 12.42
N SER A 520 -9.27 -45.72 12.24
CA SER A 520 -8.07 -46.29 12.83
C SER A 520 -8.14 -46.29 14.35
N ARG A 521 -8.61 -45.21 14.98
CA ARG A 521 -8.83 -45.17 16.43
C ARG A 521 -9.80 -46.27 16.88
N ARG A 522 -10.92 -46.45 16.18
CA ARG A 522 -11.91 -47.51 16.48
C ARG A 522 -11.32 -48.91 16.34
N ILE A 523 -10.53 -49.15 15.29
CA ILE A 523 -9.88 -50.44 15.03
C ILE A 523 -8.85 -50.75 16.12
N ASN A 524 -8.01 -49.78 16.49
CA ASN A 524 -7.04 -49.95 17.58
C ASN A 524 -7.74 -50.26 18.92
N THR A 525 -8.85 -49.57 19.24
CA THR A 525 -9.62 -49.88 20.45
C THR A 525 -10.14 -51.32 20.45
N ASN A 526 -10.71 -51.78 19.33
CA ASN A 526 -11.22 -53.16 19.24
C ASN A 526 -10.11 -54.21 19.37
N ILE A 527 -8.96 -53.98 18.74
CA ILE A 527 -7.81 -54.90 18.81
C ILE A 527 -7.23 -54.92 20.23
N ARG A 528 -7.08 -53.77 20.88
CA ARG A 528 -6.65 -53.68 22.28
C ARG A 528 -7.63 -54.33 23.25
N GLU A 529 -8.94 -54.19 23.01
CA GLU A 529 -9.96 -54.88 23.79
C GLU A 529 -9.84 -56.41 23.63
N GLU A 530 -9.60 -56.92 22.42
CA GLU A 530 -9.35 -58.35 22.20
C GLU A 530 -8.06 -58.81 22.90
N GLU A 531 -6.98 -58.03 22.84
CA GLU A 531 -5.72 -58.30 23.54
C GLU A 531 -5.90 -58.36 25.05
N SER A 532 -6.65 -57.43 25.64
CA SER A 532 -6.90 -57.39 27.08
C SER A 532 -7.70 -58.59 27.61
N ARG A 533 -8.38 -59.33 26.72
CA ARG A 533 -9.15 -60.53 27.04
C ARG A 533 -8.32 -61.81 27.01
N LEU A 534 -7.10 -61.76 26.48
CA LEU A 534 -6.16 -62.88 26.49
C LEU A 534 -5.53 -63.02 27.88
N ALA A 535 -5.15 -64.24 28.24
CA ALA A 535 -4.37 -64.50 29.46
C ALA A 535 -3.04 -63.74 29.41
N GLU A 536 -2.49 -63.32 30.56
CA GLU A 536 -1.24 -62.52 30.62
C GLU A 536 -0.07 -63.19 29.87
N GLU A 537 -0.03 -64.52 29.81
CA GLU A 537 0.99 -65.29 29.09
C GLU A 537 0.85 -65.25 27.55
N GLU A 538 -0.35 -64.91 27.02
CA GLU A 538 -0.66 -64.81 25.59
C GLU A 538 -0.73 -63.36 25.08
N GLN A 539 -0.54 -62.38 25.98
CA GLN A 539 -0.51 -60.98 25.60
C GLN A 539 0.75 -60.66 24.80
N PRO A 540 0.66 -59.81 23.76
CA PRO A 540 1.82 -59.46 22.96
C PRO A 540 2.86 -58.72 23.84
N PRO A 541 4.16 -59.01 23.67
CA PRO A 541 5.22 -58.38 24.47
C PRO A 541 5.36 -56.88 24.19
N LEU A 542 4.83 -56.40 23.06
CA LEU A 542 4.81 -54.99 22.68
C LEU A 542 3.38 -54.51 22.49
N ALA A 543 3.05 -53.39 23.14
CA ALA A 543 1.79 -52.67 22.93
C ALA A 543 1.87 -51.87 21.61
N LEU A 544 1.47 -52.49 20.50
CA LEU A 544 1.47 -51.86 19.18
C LEU A 544 0.18 -51.05 18.95
N SER A 545 0.31 -49.88 18.34
CA SER A 545 -0.81 -49.07 17.83
C SER A 545 -0.52 -48.72 16.38
N ALA A 546 -1.45 -49.01 15.47
CA ALA A 546 -1.23 -48.77 14.05
C ALA A 546 -2.18 -47.67 13.53
N MET A 547 -1.64 -46.67 12.85
CA MET A 547 -2.46 -45.74 12.06
C MET A 547 -2.80 -46.39 10.71
N ILE A 548 -4.07 -46.64 10.45
CA ILE A 548 -4.54 -47.40 9.28
C ILE A 548 -5.09 -46.41 8.26
N LEU A 549 -4.43 -46.32 7.11
CA LEU A 549 -4.66 -45.30 6.09
C LEU A 549 -5.09 -45.93 4.77
N SER A 550 -5.91 -45.21 4.00
CA SER A 550 -6.24 -45.60 2.62
C SER A 550 -5.15 -45.16 1.64
N SER A 551 -4.66 -46.05 0.79
CA SER A 551 -3.53 -45.72 -0.09
C SER A 551 -3.87 -44.73 -1.20
N GLU A 552 -5.11 -44.71 -1.69
CA GLU A 552 -5.50 -43.87 -2.84
C GLU A 552 -5.84 -42.42 -2.47
N PHE A 553 -6.26 -42.15 -1.22
CA PHE A 553 -6.71 -40.82 -0.82
C PHE A 553 -5.61 -39.98 -0.17
N TRP A 554 -4.53 -40.63 0.28
CA TRP A 554 -3.38 -39.96 0.86
C TRP A 554 -2.37 -39.57 -0.23
N PRO A 555 -1.57 -38.50 -0.02
CA PRO A 555 -0.42 -38.23 -0.87
C PRO A 555 0.53 -39.44 -0.93
N THR A 556 1.32 -39.52 -2.00
CA THR A 556 2.37 -40.53 -2.13
C THR A 556 3.38 -40.39 -0.99
N LEU A 557 3.33 -41.37 -0.08
CA LEU A 557 4.24 -41.48 1.06
C LEU A 557 5.59 -42.03 0.57
N LYS A 558 6.68 -41.57 1.18
CA LYS A 558 8.03 -42.07 0.86
C LYS A 558 8.11 -43.60 1.08
N GLU A 559 8.98 -44.26 0.33
CA GLU A 559 9.24 -45.69 0.50
C GLU A 559 10.69 -45.92 0.92
N GLU A 560 10.88 -46.22 2.20
CA GLU A 560 12.18 -46.65 2.71
C GLU A 560 12.14 -48.12 3.10
N LYS A 561 13.08 -48.89 2.56
CA LYS A 561 13.29 -50.28 2.94
C LYS A 561 14.17 -50.31 4.18
N MET A 562 13.66 -50.92 5.24
CA MET A 562 14.36 -51.11 6.49
C MET A 562 14.03 -52.50 7.03
N GLU A 563 15.06 -53.22 7.46
CA GLU A 563 14.89 -54.47 8.19
C GLU A 563 14.54 -54.15 9.65
N LEU A 564 13.40 -54.67 10.10
CA LEU A 564 12.90 -54.43 11.44
C LEU A 564 13.41 -55.49 12.43
N PRO A 565 13.66 -55.10 13.70
CA PRO A 565 13.99 -56.06 14.75
C PRO A 565 12.93 -57.17 14.88
N PRO A 566 13.32 -58.42 15.18
CA PRO A 566 12.39 -59.55 15.25
C PRO A 566 11.19 -59.32 16.18
N LEU A 567 11.41 -58.61 17.29
CA LEU A 567 10.39 -58.25 18.27
C LEU A 567 9.27 -57.40 17.63
N ALA A 568 9.64 -56.40 16.83
CA ALA A 568 8.69 -55.52 16.16
C ALA A 568 7.97 -56.26 15.01
N SER A 569 8.70 -57.05 14.23
CA SER A 569 8.13 -57.83 13.13
C SER A 569 7.05 -58.82 13.61
N GLN A 570 7.30 -59.55 14.70
CA GLN A 570 6.31 -60.46 15.29
C GLN A 570 5.06 -59.72 15.80
N ALA A 571 5.24 -58.56 16.44
CA ALA A 571 4.11 -57.74 16.89
C ALA A 571 3.27 -57.22 15.71
N MET A 572 3.92 -56.81 14.61
CA MET A 572 3.25 -56.34 13.40
C MET A 572 2.52 -57.48 12.67
N GLU A 573 3.08 -58.68 12.63
CA GLU A 573 2.41 -59.88 12.08
C GLU A 573 1.18 -60.27 12.91
N ALA A 574 1.31 -60.29 14.24
CA ALA A 574 0.19 -60.57 15.16
C ALA A 574 -0.94 -59.55 14.99
N TYR A 575 -0.60 -58.26 14.89
CA TYR A 575 -1.56 -57.20 14.61
C TYR A 575 -2.24 -57.37 13.24
N THR A 576 -1.48 -57.75 12.21
CA THR A 576 -2.00 -58.00 10.86
C THR A 576 -3.03 -59.14 10.86
N HIS A 577 -2.74 -60.24 11.55
CA HIS A 577 -3.68 -61.36 11.69
C HIS A 577 -4.98 -60.96 12.43
N ARG A 578 -4.87 -60.16 13.51
CA ARG A 578 -6.05 -59.61 14.21
C ARG A 578 -6.86 -58.66 13.31
N TYR A 579 -6.17 -57.85 12.50
CA TYR A 579 -6.82 -56.98 11.54
C TYR A 579 -7.59 -57.75 10.46
N GLU A 580 -6.99 -58.80 9.88
CA GLU A 580 -7.62 -59.65 8.87
C GLU A 580 -8.88 -60.35 9.39
N LYS A 581 -8.88 -60.74 10.68
CA LYS A 581 -10.05 -61.30 11.37
C LYS A 581 -11.17 -60.26 11.51
N LEU A 582 -10.82 -59.01 11.81
CA LEU A 582 -11.78 -57.90 11.96
C LEU A 582 -12.31 -57.40 10.61
N LYS A 583 -11.46 -57.37 9.59
CA LYS A 583 -11.75 -56.85 8.24
C LYS A 583 -11.36 -57.90 7.19
N ALA A 584 -12.31 -58.74 6.85
CA ALA A 584 -12.14 -59.79 5.85
C ALA A 584 -11.67 -59.23 4.48
N MET A 585 -10.80 -60.00 3.82
CA MET A 585 -10.23 -59.69 2.49
C MET A 585 -9.42 -58.39 2.42
N ARG A 586 -8.80 -57.98 3.52
CA ARG A 586 -7.85 -56.85 3.56
C ARG A 586 -6.61 -57.24 4.33
N THR A 587 -5.44 -56.91 3.81
CA THR A 587 -4.14 -57.10 4.46
C THR A 587 -3.46 -55.75 4.67
N LEU A 588 -2.48 -55.70 5.58
CA LEU A 588 -1.76 -54.47 5.89
C LEU A 588 -0.42 -54.42 5.15
N SER A 589 -0.12 -53.27 4.55
CA SER A 589 1.20 -52.92 4.05
C SER A 589 1.82 -51.90 5.00
N TRP A 590 2.92 -52.27 5.64
CA TRP A 590 3.53 -51.45 6.68
C TRP A 590 4.50 -50.42 6.10
N LYS A 591 4.52 -49.21 6.67
CA LYS A 591 5.46 -48.13 6.37
C LYS A 591 6.24 -47.78 7.64
N PRO A 592 7.28 -48.56 7.99
CA PRO A 592 7.89 -48.47 9.32
C PRO A 592 8.63 -47.16 9.56
N HIS A 593 9.19 -46.52 8.54
CA HIS A 593 9.93 -45.27 8.67
C HIS A 593 9.08 -44.09 9.17
N LEU A 594 7.75 -44.12 8.99
CA LEU A 594 6.81 -43.09 9.46
C LEU A 594 6.30 -43.32 10.90
N GLY A 595 6.74 -44.40 11.55
CA GLY A 595 6.29 -44.73 12.90
C GLY A 595 6.96 -43.87 13.98
N SER A 596 6.49 -44.05 15.21
CA SER A 596 7.14 -43.52 16.42
C SER A 596 7.18 -44.62 17.47
N VAL A 597 8.31 -44.76 18.15
CA VAL A 597 8.55 -45.77 19.19
C VAL A 597 8.93 -45.07 20.49
N THR A 598 8.24 -45.44 21.56
CA THR A 598 8.61 -45.04 22.92
C THR A 598 9.42 -46.16 23.56
N LEU A 599 10.64 -45.87 24.00
CA LEU A 599 11.54 -46.85 24.60
C LEU A 599 12.17 -46.33 25.89
N ASP A 600 12.51 -47.26 26.78
CA ASP A 600 13.27 -47.03 27.99
C ASP A 600 14.66 -47.65 27.80
N VAL A 601 15.73 -46.85 27.94
CA VAL A 601 17.11 -47.33 27.85
C VAL A 601 17.68 -47.42 29.25
N GLU A 602 17.97 -48.63 29.71
CA GLU A 602 18.65 -48.89 30.97
C GLU A 602 20.16 -49.05 30.72
N LEU A 603 20.97 -48.11 31.21
CA LEU A 603 22.43 -48.17 31.23
C LEU A 603 22.91 -48.44 32.66
N GLU A 604 24.19 -48.77 32.85
CA GLU A 604 24.74 -49.07 34.18
C GLU A 604 24.55 -47.94 35.22
N ASP A 605 24.61 -46.67 34.80
CA ASP A 605 24.55 -45.51 35.70
C ASP A 605 23.21 -44.74 35.69
N ARG A 606 22.41 -44.90 34.62
CA ARG A 606 21.20 -44.11 34.38
C ARG A 606 20.15 -44.87 33.57
N THR A 607 18.89 -44.59 33.87
CA THR A 607 17.76 -45.02 33.04
C THR A 607 17.19 -43.81 32.31
N LEU A 608 17.19 -43.86 30.99
CA LEU A 608 16.54 -42.87 30.14
C LEU A 608 15.13 -43.37 29.85
N THR A 609 14.13 -42.77 30.50
CA THR A 609 12.74 -43.22 30.39
C THR A 609 11.91 -42.37 29.44
N ASN A 610 10.93 -42.99 28.79
CA ASN A 610 10.00 -42.40 27.82
C ASN A 610 10.68 -41.65 26.67
N LEU A 611 11.72 -42.24 26.07
CA LEU A 611 12.33 -41.69 24.87
C LEU A 611 11.44 -41.99 23.66
N THR A 612 10.84 -40.96 23.09
CA THR A 612 10.10 -41.06 21.82
C THR A 612 11.07 -40.82 20.66
N VAL A 613 11.31 -41.86 19.86
CA VAL A 613 12.22 -41.83 18.70
C VAL A 613 11.60 -42.52 17.49
N SER A 614 12.13 -42.27 16.29
CA SER A 614 11.67 -43.00 15.10
C SER A 614 12.13 -44.47 15.10
N PRO A 615 11.42 -45.38 14.41
CA PRO A 615 11.73 -46.81 14.38
C PRO A 615 13.16 -47.17 13.98
N ILE A 616 13.81 -46.38 13.12
CA ILE A 616 15.22 -46.60 12.78
C ILE A 616 16.14 -46.35 13.97
N HIS A 617 15.89 -45.31 14.77
CA HIS A 617 16.65 -45.03 15.98
C HIS A 617 16.47 -46.14 17.03
N ALA A 618 15.25 -46.66 17.17
CA ALA A 618 14.96 -47.77 18.06
C ALA A 618 15.65 -49.07 17.59
N ALA A 619 15.61 -49.37 16.29
CA ALA A 619 16.28 -50.53 15.72
C ALA A 619 17.79 -50.50 15.93
N ILE A 620 18.42 -49.34 15.76
CA ILE A 620 19.85 -49.14 16.03
C ILE A 620 20.18 -49.56 17.47
N ILE A 621 19.49 -49.00 18.47
CA ILE A 621 19.79 -49.29 19.89
C ILE A 621 19.50 -50.74 20.27
N LEU A 622 18.44 -51.35 19.72
CA LEU A 622 18.16 -52.77 19.94
C LEU A 622 19.31 -53.67 19.44
N HIS A 623 19.96 -53.34 18.32
CA HIS A 623 21.15 -54.09 17.89
C HIS A 623 22.38 -53.89 18.79
N PHE A 624 22.49 -52.73 19.44
CA PHE A 624 23.53 -52.48 20.44
C PHE A 624 23.32 -53.27 21.74
N GLN A 625 22.09 -53.72 22.03
CA GLN A 625 21.79 -54.61 23.15
C GLN A 625 22.43 -56.00 22.96
N ASP A 626 22.45 -56.52 21.74
CA ASP A 626 23.04 -57.83 21.43
C ASP A 626 24.57 -57.77 21.30
N LYS A 627 25.10 -56.67 20.75
CA LYS A 627 26.54 -56.46 20.51
C LYS A 627 26.93 -55.02 20.84
N SER A 628 27.84 -54.84 21.80
CA SER A 628 28.23 -53.53 22.34
C SER A 628 29.04 -52.63 21.39
N SER A 629 29.53 -53.15 20.26
CA SER A 629 30.27 -52.36 19.27
C SER A 629 29.97 -52.77 17.83
N TRP A 630 29.74 -51.79 16.97
CA TRP A 630 29.37 -51.97 15.56
C TRP A 630 30.17 -51.03 14.66
N THR A 631 30.46 -51.45 13.44
CA THR A 631 30.97 -50.55 12.39
C THR A 631 29.82 -50.04 11.51
N LEU A 632 30.00 -48.91 10.83
CA LEU A 632 28.98 -48.37 9.91
C LEU A 632 28.57 -49.36 8.81
N GLU A 633 29.53 -50.13 8.29
CA GLU A 633 29.27 -51.13 7.24
C GLU A 633 28.42 -52.28 7.76
N GLU A 634 28.75 -52.81 8.95
CA GLU A 634 27.98 -53.87 9.60
C GLU A 634 26.56 -53.40 9.92
N LEU A 635 26.40 -52.20 10.49
CA LEU A 635 25.09 -51.67 10.88
C LEU A 635 24.22 -51.36 9.65
N SER A 636 24.81 -50.83 8.59
CA SER A 636 24.14 -50.60 7.30
C SER A 636 23.66 -51.91 6.66
N GLY A 637 24.49 -52.95 6.71
CA GLY A 637 24.13 -54.28 6.21
C GLY A 637 22.97 -54.92 6.99
N VAL A 638 22.96 -54.80 8.32
CA VAL A 638 21.91 -55.38 9.18
C VAL A 638 20.60 -54.61 9.12
N LEU A 639 20.64 -53.28 9.02
CA LEU A 639 19.42 -52.47 8.92
C LEU A 639 18.85 -52.43 7.50
N GLY A 640 19.65 -52.77 6.48
CA GLY A 640 19.28 -52.66 5.08
C GLY A 640 19.20 -51.21 4.56
N VAL A 641 19.85 -50.27 5.25
CA VAL A 641 19.77 -48.82 5.02
C VAL A 641 21.13 -48.26 4.59
N PRO A 642 21.22 -47.23 3.71
CA PRO A 642 22.50 -46.63 3.31
C PRO A 642 23.33 -46.08 4.48
N GLN A 643 24.65 -46.23 4.40
CA GLN A 643 25.59 -45.79 5.45
C GLN A 643 25.45 -44.30 5.82
N GLU A 644 25.14 -43.43 4.86
CA GLU A 644 24.94 -42.00 5.12
C GLU A 644 23.74 -41.70 6.01
N MET A 645 22.66 -42.46 5.85
CA MET A 645 21.46 -42.33 6.68
C MET A 645 21.70 -42.90 8.08
N VAL A 646 22.38 -44.06 8.17
CA VAL A 646 22.80 -44.65 9.44
C VAL A 646 23.69 -43.69 10.23
N ARG A 647 24.69 -43.09 9.60
CA ARG A 647 25.60 -42.11 10.23
C ARG A 647 24.84 -40.90 10.78
N ARG A 648 23.85 -40.40 10.03
CA ARG A 648 22.98 -39.30 10.46
C ARG A 648 22.15 -39.69 11.68
N LYS A 649 21.47 -40.83 11.64
CA LYS A 649 20.61 -41.31 12.75
C LYS A 649 21.42 -41.73 13.99
N LEU A 650 22.69 -42.11 13.85
CA LEU A 650 23.61 -42.34 14.98
C LEU A 650 23.94 -41.04 15.76
N ALA A 651 23.90 -39.88 15.11
CA ALA A 651 24.27 -38.60 15.72
C ALA A 651 23.38 -38.25 16.92
N LEU A 652 22.08 -38.59 16.86
CA LEU A 652 21.15 -38.40 17.97
C LEU A 652 21.58 -39.18 19.22
N TRP A 653 21.98 -40.45 19.06
CA TRP A 653 22.45 -41.28 20.17
C TRP A 653 23.82 -40.86 20.69
N GLN A 654 24.67 -40.26 19.85
CA GLN A 654 25.91 -39.62 20.29
C GLN A 654 25.63 -38.35 21.11
N GLN A 655 24.69 -37.51 20.67
CA GLN A 655 24.30 -36.30 21.41
C GLN A 655 23.68 -36.62 22.77
N GLN A 656 22.94 -37.73 22.90
CA GLN A 656 22.41 -38.21 24.18
C GLN A 656 23.47 -38.91 25.07
N GLY A 657 24.69 -39.09 24.54
CA GLY A 657 25.79 -39.76 25.23
C GLY A 657 25.55 -41.26 25.45
N VAL A 658 24.72 -41.90 24.61
CA VAL A 658 24.48 -43.36 24.63
C VAL A 658 25.55 -44.09 23.82
N LEU A 659 25.98 -43.49 22.69
CA LEU A 659 27.00 -44.06 21.81
C LEU A 659 28.24 -43.16 21.72
N LYS A 660 29.42 -43.77 21.61
CA LYS A 660 30.68 -43.09 21.32
C LYS A 660 31.23 -43.56 19.98
N GLU A 661 31.79 -42.64 19.20
CA GLU A 661 32.59 -43.00 18.03
C GLU A 661 34.06 -43.21 18.43
N GLU A 662 34.56 -44.40 18.10
CA GLU A 662 35.95 -44.79 18.20
C GLU A 662 36.67 -44.62 16.85
N ALA A 663 38.00 -44.72 16.86
CA ALA A 663 38.79 -44.61 15.64
C ALA A 663 38.39 -45.67 14.59
N GLY A 664 38.20 -45.23 13.34
CA GLY A 664 37.87 -46.12 12.22
C GLY A 664 36.38 -46.31 11.93
N GLY A 665 35.50 -45.39 12.37
CA GLY A 665 34.05 -45.47 12.09
C GLY A 665 33.33 -46.58 12.85
N ARG A 666 33.87 -46.94 14.03
CA ARG A 666 33.31 -47.90 14.96
C ARG A 666 32.57 -47.17 16.06
N TYR A 667 31.38 -47.64 16.41
CA TYR A 667 30.54 -47.08 17.46
C TYR A 667 30.46 -48.08 18.60
N SER A 668 30.59 -47.61 19.84
CA SER A 668 30.50 -48.43 21.06
C SER A 668 29.51 -47.83 22.05
N VAL A 669 28.81 -48.68 22.81
CA VAL A 669 27.92 -48.26 23.89
C VAL A 669 28.71 -47.58 25.02
N LEU A 670 28.17 -46.48 25.54
CA LEU A 670 28.75 -45.70 26.62
C LEU A 670 27.89 -45.90 27.88
N GLU A 671 28.24 -46.91 28.68
CA GLU A 671 27.47 -47.32 29.88
C GLU A 671 27.50 -46.30 31.03
N THR A 672 28.52 -45.43 31.07
CA THR A 672 28.69 -44.42 32.13
C THR A 672 28.82 -43.03 31.53
N GLY A 673 27.90 -42.13 31.86
CA GLY A 673 27.92 -40.75 31.42
C GLY A 673 28.99 -39.92 32.13
N SER A 674 29.70 -39.06 31.39
CA SER A 674 30.46 -37.98 32.04
C SER A 674 29.47 -37.02 32.71
N SER A 675 29.68 -36.71 33.98
CA SER A 675 28.76 -36.04 34.92
C SER A 675 28.34 -34.59 34.60
N ARG A 676 28.22 -34.18 33.33
CA ARG A 676 28.03 -32.77 32.94
C ARG A 676 26.77 -32.44 32.15
N GLU A 677 26.02 -33.41 31.64
CA GLU A 677 24.84 -33.13 30.83
C GLU A 677 23.69 -34.03 31.29
N ARG A 678 22.82 -33.49 32.14
CA ARG A 678 21.50 -34.06 32.42
C ARG A 678 20.53 -33.46 31.39
N PRO A 679 20.00 -34.23 30.43
CA PRO A 679 18.87 -33.76 29.66
C PRO A 679 17.64 -33.72 30.57
N GLU A 680 16.97 -32.58 30.63
CA GLU A 680 15.69 -32.44 31.33
C GLU A 680 14.57 -33.20 30.58
N ARG A 681 13.57 -33.62 31.36
CA ARG A 681 12.51 -34.59 31.03
C ARG A 681 11.77 -34.31 29.71
N GLY A 682 11.50 -35.39 28.97
CA GLY A 682 10.26 -35.54 28.18
C GLY A 682 10.14 -34.69 26.91
N VAL A 683 11.25 -34.45 26.21
CA VAL A 683 11.24 -33.79 24.90
C VAL A 683 11.11 -34.86 23.82
N MET A 684 10.13 -34.75 22.92
CA MET A 684 10.17 -35.49 21.65
C MET A 684 11.53 -35.20 21.02
N LEU A 685 12.37 -36.22 20.83
CA LEU A 685 13.67 -36.03 20.20
C LEU A 685 13.43 -35.76 18.71
N ILE A 686 13.20 -34.49 18.38
CA ILE A 686 13.09 -34.01 17.01
C ILE A 686 14.49 -34.16 16.42
N ASP A 687 14.61 -35.03 15.43
CA ASP A 687 15.77 -35.01 14.53
C ASP A 687 15.77 -33.61 13.90
N SER A 688 16.81 -32.80 14.15
CA SER A 688 16.86 -31.40 13.70
C SER A 688 16.73 -31.24 12.18
N ASP A 689 16.86 -32.35 11.43
CA ASP A 689 16.70 -32.42 9.98
C ASP A 689 15.26 -32.77 9.52
N GLU A 690 14.37 -33.27 10.39
CA GLU A 690 12.98 -33.61 10.02
C GLU A 690 12.07 -32.37 9.88
N GLU A 691 12.47 -31.19 10.36
CA GLU A 691 11.73 -29.95 10.12
C GLU A 691 11.72 -29.55 8.62
N GLY A 692 12.63 -30.11 7.82
CA GLY A 692 12.77 -29.80 6.39
C GLY A 692 12.28 -30.89 5.42
N ASP A 693 12.12 -32.14 5.87
CA ASP A 693 11.90 -33.28 4.97
C ASP A 693 10.48 -33.83 5.15
N SER A 694 9.55 -33.45 4.27
CA SER A 694 8.15 -33.93 4.32
C SER A 694 8.09 -35.46 4.27
N ASN A 695 7.11 -36.06 4.96
CA ASN A 695 6.84 -37.50 4.92
C ASN A 695 6.20 -37.93 3.59
N THR A 696 5.79 -36.95 2.80
CA THR A 696 5.28 -37.10 1.45
C THR A 696 6.35 -36.78 0.42
N THR A 697 6.28 -37.36 -0.78
CA THR A 697 7.13 -36.95 -1.91
C THR A 697 6.89 -35.50 -2.25
N THR A 698 7.95 -34.74 -2.52
CA THR A 698 7.83 -33.30 -2.79
C THR A 698 7.01 -33.03 -4.05
N GLN A 699 6.35 -31.86 -4.13
CA GLN A 699 5.69 -31.43 -5.37
C GLN A 699 6.65 -31.44 -6.57
N SER A 700 7.94 -31.22 -6.34
CA SER A 700 8.97 -31.25 -7.39
C SER A 700 9.18 -32.65 -7.97
N GLU A 701 9.22 -33.68 -7.12
CA GLU A 701 9.36 -35.08 -7.51
C GLU A 701 8.08 -35.57 -8.20
N GLN A 702 6.91 -35.27 -7.63
CA GLN A 702 5.63 -35.58 -8.26
C GLN A 702 5.48 -34.87 -9.62
N ARG A 703 5.94 -33.62 -9.74
CA ARG A 703 5.94 -32.88 -11.00
C ARG A 703 6.90 -33.51 -12.00
N GLU A 704 8.07 -33.96 -11.57
CA GLU A 704 9.02 -34.64 -12.41
C GLU A 704 8.46 -35.97 -12.93
N GLU A 705 7.82 -36.76 -12.08
CA GLU A 705 7.11 -37.99 -12.46
C GLU A 705 5.97 -37.70 -13.46
N LYS A 706 5.17 -36.66 -13.23
CA LYS A 706 4.11 -36.21 -14.15
C LYS A 706 4.70 -35.80 -15.51
N LEU A 707 5.79 -35.04 -15.52
CA LEU A 707 6.49 -34.63 -16.75
C LEU A 707 7.12 -35.82 -17.48
N GLN A 708 7.60 -36.84 -16.75
CA GLN A 708 8.07 -38.09 -17.33
C GLN A 708 6.93 -38.90 -17.96
N LEU A 709 5.75 -38.94 -17.33
CA LEU A 709 4.55 -39.55 -17.90
C LEU A 709 4.14 -38.84 -19.20
N PHE A 710 4.03 -37.50 -19.18
CA PHE A 710 3.75 -36.72 -20.39
C PHE A 710 4.80 -36.97 -21.47
N TRP A 711 6.07 -37.06 -21.11
CA TRP A 711 7.15 -37.39 -22.03
C TRP A 711 6.95 -38.76 -22.69
N ALA A 712 6.57 -39.79 -21.92
CA ALA A 712 6.30 -41.13 -22.48
C ALA A 712 5.15 -41.11 -23.50
N TYR A 713 4.06 -40.40 -23.20
CA TYR A 713 2.95 -40.22 -24.14
C TYR A 713 3.36 -39.42 -25.39
N ILE A 714 4.10 -38.31 -25.23
CA ILE A 714 4.60 -37.50 -26.35
C ILE A 714 5.55 -38.32 -27.23
N GLN A 715 6.45 -39.10 -26.63
CA GLN A 715 7.36 -39.98 -27.35
C GLN A 715 6.58 -41.05 -28.12
N ALA A 716 5.56 -41.67 -27.52
CA ALA A 716 4.70 -42.64 -28.21
C ALA A 716 3.91 -42.00 -29.38
N MET A 717 3.35 -40.81 -29.17
CA MET A 717 2.64 -40.05 -30.21
C MET A 717 3.56 -39.70 -31.39
N LEU A 718 4.75 -39.16 -31.11
CA LEU A 718 5.71 -38.78 -32.15
C LEU A 718 6.40 -39.97 -32.81
N THR A 719 6.47 -41.13 -32.14
CA THR A 719 6.93 -42.38 -32.76
C THR A 719 5.90 -42.89 -33.77
N ASN A 720 4.61 -42.79 -33.45
CA ASN A 720 3.53 -43.29 -34.32
C ASN A 720 3.11 -42.30 -35.42
N LEU A 721 3.16 -40.99 -35.17
CA LEU A 721 2.67 -39.94 -36.06
C LEU A 721 3.77 -39.12 -36.72
N GLU A 722 5.04 -39.40 -36.40
CA GLU A 722 6.30 -38.79 -36.89
C GLU A 722 6.48 -37.28 -36.59
N THR A 723 5.46 -36.45 -36.83
CA THR A 723 5.50 -34.99 -36.64
C THR A 723 4.17 -34.45 -36.12
N MET A 724 4.21 -33.49 -35.19
CA MET A 724 3.01 -32.86 -34.64
C MET A 724 3.22 -31.39 -34.27
N THR A 725 2.16 -30.58 -34.37
CA THR A 725 2.15 -29.19 -33.87
C THR A 725 1.92 -29.15 -32.36
N LEU A 726 2.28 -28.03 -31.72
CA LEU A 726 2.04 -27.80 -30.28
C LEU A 726 0.57 -28.03 -29.92
N GLU A 727 -0.34 -27.43 -30.69
CA GLU A 727 -1.80 -27.50 -30.47
C GLU A 727 -2.32 -28.95 -30.57
N ARG A 728 -1.77 -29.75 -31.48
CA ARG A 728 -2.18 -31.14 -31.66
C ARG A 728 -1.64 -32.05 -30.56
N ILE A 729 -0.43 -31.78 -30.07
CA ILE A 729 0.11 -32.47 -28.88
C ILE A 729 -0.75 -32.12 -27.66
N HIS A 730 -1.07 -30.83 -27.47
CA HIS A 730 -1.91 -30.37 -26.36
C HIS A 730 -3.29 -31.01 -26.37
N SER A 731 -3.98 -31.02 -27.52
CA SER A 731 -5.31 -31.62 -27.63
C SER A 731 -5.32 -33.13 -27.43
N MET A 732 -4.29 -33.84 -27.92
CA MET A 732 -4.15 -35.28 -27.68
C MET A 732 -3.82 -35.60 -26.22
N LEU A 733 -2.94 -34.83 -25.58
CA LEU A 733 -2.68 -34.99 -24.14
C LEU A 733 -3.95 -34.73 -23.33
N ARG A 734 -4.73 -33.72 -23.68
CA ARG A 734 -6.02 -33.46 -23.04
C ARG A 734 -7.02 -34.61 -23.27
N MET A 735 -7.04 -35.19 -24.46
CA MET A 735 -7.96 -36.28 -24.78
C MET A 735 -7.57 -37.60 -24.08
N PHE A 736 -6.28 -37.93 -24.03
CA PHE A 736 -5.78 -39.25 -23.58
C PHE A 736 -5.24 -39.28 -22.15
N VAL A 737 -4.80 -38.14 -21.61
CA VAL A 737 -4.26 -38.03 -20.24
C VAL A 737 -5.30 -37.44 -19.30
N ALA A 738 -6.10 -36.44 -19.72
CA ALA A 738 -7.12 -35.84 -18.84
C ALA A 738 -8.37 -36.73 -18.63
N THR A 739 -8.58 -37.77 -19.43
CA THR A 739 -9.64 -38.79 -19.21
C THR A 739 -9.10 -40.08 -18.58
N GLY A 740 -7.80 -40.17 -18.30
CA GLY A 740 -7.18 -41.28 -17.58
C GLY A 740 -7.44 -41.22 -16.07
N PRO A 741 -7.10 -42.28 -15.30
CA PRO A 741 -7.32 -42.35 -13.86
C PRO A 741 -6.55 -41.30 -13.04
N ILE A 742 -5.67 -40.52 -13.66
CA ILE A 742 -4.90 -39.43 -13.03
C ILE A 742 -5.30 -38.13 -13.73
N VAL A 743 -6.26 -37.41 -13.16
CA VAL A 743 -6.68 -36.08 -13.66
C VAL A 743 -5.50 -35.13 -13.50
N THR A 744 -4.79 -34.85 -14.59
CA THR A 744 -3.69 -33.89 -14.62
C THR A 744 -3.86 -32.97 -15.81
N GLU A 745 -4.18 -31.71 -15.53
CA GLU A 745 -4.22 -30.66 -16.54
C GLU A 745 -2.80 -30.09 -16.78
N MET A 746 -2.45 -29.86 -18.04
CA MET A 746 -1.23 -29.14 -18.41
C MET A 746 -1.60 -27.96 -19.31
N ASP A 747 -1.17 -26.76 -18.92
CA ASP A 747 -1.41 -25.55 -19.70
C ASP A 747 -0.58 -25.57 -21.01
N VAL A 748 -1.07 -24.89 -22.04
CA VAL A 748 -0.39 -24.76 -23.35
C VAL A 748 0.98 -24.12 -23.19
N ASN A 749 1.09 -23.10 -22.33
CA ASN A 749 2.36 -22.41 -22.08
C ASN A 749 3.36 -23.31 -21.35
N GLU A 750 2.88 -24.12 -20.41
CA GLU A 750 3.70 -25.09 -19.68
C GLU A 750 4.20 -26.20 -20.60
N LEU A 751 3.31 -26.76 -21.44
CA LEU A 751 3.69 -27.73 -22.47
C LEU A 751 4.72 -27.13 -23.44
N GLN A 752 4.55 -25.89 -23.86
CA GLN A 752 5.49 -25.21 -24.75
C GLN A 752 6.88 -25.09 -24.10
N ALA A 753 6.95 -24.65 -22.84
CA ALA A 753 8.20 -24.54 -22.11
C ALA A 753 8.88 -25.92 -21.93
N PHE A 754 8.08 -26.96 -21.65
CA PHE A 754 8.56 -28.33 -21.51
C PHE A 754 9.13 -28.89 -22.82
N LEU A 755 8.42 -28.75 -23.93
CA LEU A 755 8.90 -29.18 -25.25
C LEU A 755 10.14 -28.39 -25.67
N GLN A 756 10.21 -27.10 -25.37
CA GLN A 756 11.42 -26.30 -25.60
C GLN A 756 12.62 -26.80 -24.80
N ARG A 757 12.42 -27.23 -23.55
CA ARG A 757 13.48 -27.88 -22.75
C ARG A 757 13.96 -29.16 -23.43
N LYS A 758 13.04 -30.02 -23.87
CA LYS A 758 13.37 -31.26 -24.60
C LYS A 758 14.07 -31.01 -25.94
N VAL A 759 13.80 -29.89 -26.60
CA VAL A 759 14.54 -29.45 -27.80
C VAL A 759 15.97 -29.02 -27.46
N ARG A 760 16.16 -28.26 -26.36
CA ARG A 760 17.50 -27.90 -25.86
C ARG A 760 18.32 -29.13 -25.47
N ASP A 761 17.67 -30.12 -24.86
CA ASP A 761 18.30 -31.38 -24.44
C ASP A 761 18.53 -32.36 -25.62
N HIS A 762 18.28 -31.91 -26.86
CA HIS A 762 18.39 -32.70 -28.10
C HIS A 762 17.51 -33.95 -28.16
N GLN A 763 16.49 -34.03 -27.30
CA GLN A 763 15.49 -35.12 -27.28
C GLN A 763 14.33 -34.88 -28.25
N LEU A 764 14.15 -33.63 -28.72
CA LEU A 764 13.20 -33.24 -29.76
C LEU A 764 13.85 -32.30 -30.77
N ILE A 765 13.32 -32.28 -32.00
CA ILE A 765 13.68 -31.33 -33.04
C ILE A 765 12.44 -30.53 -33.42
N VAL A 766 12.57 -29.21 -33.49
CA VAL A 766 11.53 -28.32 -34.02
C VAL A 766 11.97 -27.80 -35.38
N SER A 767 11.13 -28.02 -36.38
CA SER A 767 11.31 -27.49 -37.73
C SER A 767 9.97 -27.07 -38.30
N ALA A 768 9.86 -25.86 -38.86
CA ALA A 768 8.63 -25.35 -39.48
C ALA A 768 7.37 -25.43 -38.58
N GLY A 769 7.52 -25.21 -37.28
CA GLY A 769 6.39 -25.22 -36.33
C GLY A 769 5.88 -26.60 -35.91
N VAL A 770 6.54 -27.68 -36.32
CA VAL A 770 6.24 -29.06 -35.88
C VAL A 770 7.38 -29.66 -35.08
N TYR A 771 7.03 -30.46 -34.08
CA TYR A 771 7.93 -31.26 -33.25
C TYR A 771 8.11 -32.65 -33.85
N ARG A 772 9.34 -33.17 -33.80
CA ARG A 772 9.68 -34.53 -34.24
C ARG A 772 10.76 -35.14 -33.34
N LEU A 773 10.82 -36.47 -33.27
CA LEU A 773 11.91 -37.17 -32.59
C LEU A 773 13.20 -37.13 -33.43
N PRO A 774 14.39 -37.08 -32.80
CA PRO A 774 15.66 -37.27 -33.50
C PRO A 774 15.69 -38.65 -34.16
N LYS A 775 16.21 -38.74 -35.38
CA LYS A 775 16.42 -40.05 -36.01
C LYS A 775 17.49 -40.78 -35.20
N SER A 776 17.17 -41.97 -34.69
CA SER A 776 18.19 -42.86 -34.13
C SER A 776 19.21 -43.15 -35.22
N THR A 777 20.45 -42.76 -34.97
CA THR A 777 21.58 -43.23 -35.75
C THR A 777 21.84 -44.67 -35.31
N ASN A 778 21.23 -45.62 -36.02
CA ASN A 778 21.74 -46.99 -36.05
C ASN A 778 23.04 -47.03 -36.86
#